data_AF-C7ZCB8-F1
#
_entry.id   AF-C7ZCB8-F1
#
_cell.length_a   1.000
_cell.length_b   1.000
_cell.length_c   1.000
_cell.angle_alpha   90.00
_cell.angle_beta   90.00
_cell.angle_gamma   90.00
#
_symmetry.space_group_name_H-M   'P 1'
#
loop_
_entity.id
_entity.type
_entity.pdbx_description
1 polymer ?
#
loop_
_entity_poly.entity_id
_entity_poly.type
_entity_poly.pdbx_seq_one_letter_code
_entity_poly.pdbx_strand_id
1 'polypeptide(L)'
;MDAKDVSESAVFISFMNQIQDAAAKAIERKGELPTDHLSQKQTLITTTQIPRAYPPCVVSAQDLDPIKITEMRLETHHRGKKITMRVLTQPDRLLGIVAIAEDEHGTAVLLQLYQQPGEDLVPQTEILSPGKICIIKEPYFKQTTRGPYSVRVDHLGDIIWLNYGDERIPSRWQKSAAALNTDSTEVRTQGNHAVQNENWAVAQRLYTTAIRVAKTPEEEQIASLNRSLANLKLGRSEKALSDAIQGHDPAAPTDKSLFRLARALYELRDFAQCKVKLELLTESYPDNKAVGLEMKRVKARLNEQQKGEYNFSQMYKQAKMNPPLIDCADFTSLVEVRTSPGRGQGLFTTKAVSAGDMLLCEKAFAYSHVHEKDDSTNLLINLDTQRMTIGGQATLLSQIMQKLYHNPEMSRAVLDLHHGNYQPVTVSECDGAPVVDAFLVERIIALNSFATPRTSRDSFEMSIAGISGETTFGTCGIWLLASKLNHSCVDNCRRSFIGDMQIIRATKDLPANTELHFVYRSPEPMESYQDVQKGLSNWGFMCSCELCLERKATCDTVLQKRREIDQDLKRLLSNRRFSQVTKARQLLSKLEQTYVGKEPDAPKLELSQHRIGLGCHLVEMKQPKLAIEMIVKGLEALGCVIIACPPGKEFTRPKLEVKKWGITTCHLPWAFLQLYQAYESIAPELCQVARGYLEMSYCIAVGEKETCRETVPGLF
;
A
#
# COMPACT_ATOMS: atom_id res chain seq x y z
N MET A 1 -0.39 -3.60 -6.95
CA MET A 1 0.07 -4.62 -7.88
C MET A 1 0.89 -4.03 -9.01
N ASP A 2 0.49 -2.87 -9.54
CA ASP A 2 1.25 -2.09 -10.54
C ASP A 2 2.51 -1.36 -10.00
N ALA A 3 3.24 -1.99 -9.08
CA ALA A 3 4.54 -1.47 -8.65
C ALA A 3 5.51 -1.45 -9.84
N LYS A 4 6.44 -0.49 -9.88
CA LYS A 4 7.51 -0.46 -10.87
C LYS A 4 8.52 -1.59 -10.59
N ASP A 5 8.19 -2.79 -11.06
CA ASP A 5 9.11 -3.94 -11.09
C ASP A 5 10.10 -3.71 -12.25
N VAL A 6 11.37 -3.53 -11.90
CA VAL A 6 12.44 -3.26 -12.87
C VAL A 6 13.37 -4.45 -13.06
N SER A 7 12.96 -5.64 -12.59
CA SER A 7 13.80 -6.84 -12.62
C SER A 7 14.20 -7.25 -14.05
N GLU A 8 13.38 -6.90 -15.06
CA GLU A 8 13.67 -7.18 -16.48
C GLU A 8 14.31 -6.00 -17.24
N SER A 9 14.59 -4.87 -16.57
CA SER A 9 15.22 -3.71 -17.22
C SER A 9 16.72 -3.94 -17.42
N ALA A 10 17.22 -3.78 -18.65
CA ALA A 10 18.63 -4.01 -18.99
C ALA A 10 19.64 -3.26 -18.08
N VAL A 11 19.30 -2.03 -17.68
CA VAL A 11 20.12 -1.23 -16.75
C VAL A 11 20.18 -1.88 -15.36
N PHE A 12 19.04 -2.38 -14.87
CA PHE A 12 18.94 -3.00 -13.55
C PHE A 12 19.40 -4.45 -13.52
N ILE A 13 19.31 -5.20 -14.62
CA ILE A 13 19.87 -6.56 -14.75
C ILE A 13 21.38 -6.54 -14.48
N SER A 14 22.11 -5.62 -15.11
CA SER A 14 23.56 -5.47 -14.89
C SER A 14 23.88 -5.22 -13.41
N PHE A 15 23.08 -4.35 -12.78
CA PHE A 15 23.23 -4.03 -11.36
C PHE A 15 22.87 -5.22 -10.44
N MET A 16 21.81 -5.96 -10.76
CA MET A 16 21.42 -7.18 -10.04
C MET A 16 22.53 -8.23 -10.11
N ASN A 17 23.10 -8.45 -11.29
CA ASN A 17 24.21 -9.40 -11.48
C ASN A 17 25.41 -9.03 -10.60
N GLN A 18 25.79 -7.76 -10.51
CA GLN A 18 26.88 -7.32 -9.63
C GLN A 18 26.60 -7.62 -8.14
N ILE A 19 25.37 -7.39 -7.68
CA ILE A 19 24.97 -7.68 -6.30
C ILE A 19 24.96 -9.20 -6.06
N GLN A 20 24.48 -9.98 -7.03
CA GLN A 20 24.49 -11.44 -6.96
C GLN A 20 25.90 -12.00 -6.91
N ASP A 21 26.82 -11.50 -7.73
CA ASP A 21 28.22 -11.91 -7.72
C ASP A 21 28.88 -11.61 -6.37
N ALA A 22 28.59 -10.45 -5.78
CA ALA A 22 29.06 -10.11 -4.44
C ALA A 22 28.47 -11.04 -3.37
N ALA A 23 27.18 -11.35 -3.46
CA ALA A 23 26.52 -12.29 -2.56
C ALA A 23 27.04 -13.72 -2.71
N ALA A 24 27.30 -14.17 -3.95
CA ALA A 24 27.86 -15.49 -4.24
C ALA A 24 29.27 -15.63 -3.67
N LYS A 25 30.14 -14.64 -3.86
CA LYS A 25 31.49 -14.60 -3.26
C LYS A 25 31.46 -14.62 -1.74
N ALA A 26 30.50 -13.93 -1.11
CA ALA A 26 30.32 -14.01 0.34
C ALA A 26 29.89 -15.42 0.77
N ILE A 27 28.98 -16.05 0.03
CA ILE A 27 28.49 -17.42 0.29
C ILE A 27 29.60 -18.47 0.13
N GLU A 28 30.57 -18.28 -0.77
CA GLU A 28 31.73 -19.18 -0.90
C GLU A 28 32.52 -19.29 0.42
N ARG A 29 32.51 -18.22 1.23
CA ARG A 29 33.16 -18.17 2.55
C ARG A 29 32.27 -18.65 3.69
N LYS A 30 31.10 -19.21 3.39
CA LYS A 30 30.15 -19.64 4.41
C LYS A 30 30.79 -20.69 5.33
N GLY A 31 30.70 -20.45 6.63
CA GLY A 31 31.27 -21.35 7.63
C GLY A 31 32.74 -21.07 7.95
N GLU A 32 33.41 -20.19 7.23
CA GLU A 32 34.79 -19.79 7.55
C GLU A 32 34.86 -18.92 8.81
N LEU A 33 35.97 -19.03 9.52
CA LEU A 33 36.35 -18.03 10.51
C LEU A 33 36.97 -16.82 9.78
N PRO A 34 36.68 -15.59 10.21
CA PRO A 34 37.35 -14.41 9.66
C PRO A 34 38.87 -14.46 9.86
N THR A 35 39.64 -14.27 8.78
CA THR A 35 41.12 -14.25 8.83
C THR A 35 41.74 -12.97 8.24
N ASP A 36 40.92 -12.03 7.81
CA ASP A 36 41.27 -10.87 6.97
C ASP A 36 40.41 -9.64 7.28
N HIS A 37 40.92 -8.45 6.95
CA HIS A 37 40.18 -7.18 7.00
C HIS A 37 40.21 -6.50 5.64
N LEU A 38 39.05 -6.38 4.97
CA LEU A 38 38.95 -5.84 3.60
C LEU A 38 38.60 -4.34 3.61
N SER A 39 39.31 -3.57 2.77
CA SER A 39 39.14 -2.11 2.64
C SER A 39 37.99 -1.71 1.69
N GLN A 40 37.38 -0.55 1.96
CA GLN A 40 36.25 0.02 1.20
C GLN A 40 36.54 0.30 -0.28
N LYS A 41 35.52 0.08 -1.13
CA LYS A 41 35.30 0.84 -2.38
C LYS A 41 33.89 1.46 -2.36
N GLN A 42 33.80 2.75 -2.67
CA GLN A 42 32.54 3.51 -2.68
C GLN A 42 31.72 3.24 -3.94
N THR A 43 30.40 3.14 -3.77
CA THR A 43 29.38 3.24 -4.84
C THR A 43 28.17 4.03 -4.32
N LEU A 44 27.55 4.80 -5.21
CA LEU A 44 26.68 5.96 -4.95
C LEU A 44 25.15 5.68 -4.92
N ILE A 45 24.70 4.41 -4.80
CA ILE A 45 23.26 4.07 -4.87
C ILE A 45 22.76 3.50 -3.53
N THR A 46 21.70 4.09 -2.97
CA THR A 46 21.01 3.62 -1.76
C THR A 46 20.06 2.47 -2.14
N THR A 47 20.30 1.25 -1.63
CA THR A 47 19.52 0.04 -1.97
C THR A 47 19.15 -0.76 -0.73
N THR A 48 17.86 -0.98 -0.47
CA THR A 48 17.44 -1.86 0.63
C THR A 48 17.51 -3.31 0.17
N GLN A 49 18.42 -4.10 0.75
CA GLN A 49 18.63 -5.50 0.37
C GLN A 49 17.99 -6.43 1.40
N ILE A 50 17.07 -7.26 0.92
CA ILE A 50 16.47 -8.36 1.67
C ILE A 50 17.25 -9.63 1.35
N PRO A 51 17.92 -10.25 2.35
CA PRO A 51 18.69 -11.46 2.17
C PRO A 51 17.75 -12.66 1.93
N ARG A 52 18.34 -13.84 1.76
CA ARG A 52 17.57 -15.09 1.78
C ARG A 52 16.80 -15.19 3.08
N ALA A 53 15.53 -15.59 2.99
CA ALA A 53 14.63 -15.59 4.12
C ALA A 53 15.09 -16.56 5.21
N TYR A 54 14.89 -16.16 6.46
CA TYR A 54 15.18 -16.95 7.63
C TYR A 54 14.16 -16.60 8.73
N PRO A 55 13.68 -17.55 9.54
CA PRO A 55 12.66 -17.25 10.54
C PRO A 55 13.21 -16.37 11.69
N PRO A 56 12.36 -15.55 12.33
CA PRO A 56 12.68 -14.87 13.58
C PRO A 56 12.95 -15.88 14.69
N CYS A 57 13.70 -15.46 15.72
CA CYS A 57 13.93 -16.31 16.87
C CYS A 57 12.68 -16.35 17.78
N VAL A 58 12.13 -17.55 17.92
CA VAL A 58 10.95 -17.87 18.74
C VAL A 58 11.30 -18.49 20.09
N VAL A 59 12.60 -18.59 20.40
CA VAL A 59 13.11 -19.13 21.67
C VAL A 59 13.43 -17.97 22.60
N SER A 60 13.06 -18.11 23.88
CA SER A 60 13.36 -17.08 24.87
C SER A 60 14.86 -16.90 25.02
N ALA A 61 15.31 -15.66 25.20
CA ALA A 61 16.71 -15.37 25.42
C ALA A 61 17.30 -16.10 26.63
N GLN A 62 16.51 -16.49 27.62
CA GLN A 62 17.01 -17.27 28.77
C GLN A 62 17.47 -18.68 28.36
N ASP A 63 16.83 -19.26 27.34
CA ASP A 63 17.03 -20.65 26.89
C ASP A 63 18.06 -20.77 25.74
N LEU A 64 18.64 -19.64 25.31
CA LEU A 64 19.69 -19.59 24.29
C LEU A 64 21.09 -19.66 24.93
N ASP A 65 22.00 -20.40 24.29
CA ASP A 65 23.39 -20.48 24.74
C ASP A 65 24.19 -19.23 24.34
N PRO A 66 25.11 -18.75 25.19
CA PRO A 66 25.99 -17.65 24.79
C PRO A 66 26.96 -18.06 23.67
N ILE A 67 27.31 -17.10 22.81
CA ILE A 67 28.36 -17.20 21.79
C ILE A 67 29.21 -15.91 21.77
N LYS A 68 30.51 -16.03 21.49
CA LYS A 68 31.43 -14.90 21.31
C LYS A 68 31.54 -14.50 19.84
N ILE A 69 31.92 -13.26 19.54
CA ILE A 69 32.11 -12.83 18.15
C ILE A 69 33.23 -13.65 17.48
N THR A 70 34.29 -13.97 18.21
CA THR A 70 35.42 -14.77 17.72
C THR A 70 35.06 -16.22 17.39
N GLU A 71 33.92 -16.71 17.85
CA GLU A 71 33.40 -18.05 17.57
C GLU A 71 32.44 -18.06 16.38
N MET A 72 32.03 -16.88 15.89
CA MET A 72 31.06 -16.76 14.80
C MET A 72 31.69 -17.07 13.44
N ARG A 73 30.89 -17.68 12.57
CA ARG A 73 31.27 -18.04 11.21
C ARG A 73 30.58 -17.15 10.19
N LEU A 74 31.27 -16.85 9.08
CA LEU A 74 30.73 -16.00 8.02
C LEU A 74 29.49 -16.64 7.36
N GLU A 75 28.58 -15.77 6.92
CA GLU A 75 27.30 -16.11 6.28
C GLU A 75 26.48 -17.16 7.04
N THR A 76 26.52 -17.09 8.38
CA THR A 76 25.91 -18.09 9.26
C THR A 76 24.96 -17.46 10.27
N HIS A 77 23.73 -18.00 10.34
CA HIS A 77 22.78 -17.76 11.42
C HIS A 77 23.07 -18.72 12.58
N HIS A 78 23.49 -18.19 13.71
CA HIS A 78 23.86 -19.00 14.87
C HIS A 78 22.62 -19.38 15.67
N ARG A 79 21.83 -20.33 15.14
CA ARG A 79 20.58 -20.81 15.76
C ARG A 79 20.83 -21.40 17.15
N GLY A 80 19.89 -21.19 18.07
CA GLY A 80 20.00 -21.58 19.48
C GLY A 80 21.05 -20.80 20.28
N LYS A 81 21.69 -19.76 19.70
CA LYS A 81 22.70 -18.94 20.37
C LYS A 81 22.20 -17.52 20.66
N LYS A 82 22.84 -16.85 21.61
CA LYS A 82 22.67 -15.42 21.90
C LYS A 82 24.02 -14.75 22.14
N ILE A 83 24.07 -13.44 21.95
CA ILE A 83 25.23 -12.63 22.30
C ILE A 83 24.81 -11.35 23.01
N THR A 84 25.51 -11.00 24.10
CA THR A 84 25.38 -9.70 24.76
C THR A 84 26.37 -8.72 24.15
N MET A 85 25.90 -7.55 23.73
CA MET A 85 26.74 -6.53 23.09
C MET A 85 26.58 -5.16 23.74
N ARG A 86 27.66 -4.37 23.76
CA ARG A 86 27.68 -2.97 24.18
C ARG A 86 28.05 -2.05 23.01
N VAL A 87 27.23 -1.04 22.75
CA VAL A 87 27.46 -0.07 21.67
C VAL A 87 28.63 0.86 22.04
N LEU A 88 29.59 1.03 21.13
CA LEU A 88 30.81 1.82 21.33
C LEU A 88 30.77 3.19 20.66
N THR A 89 30.20 3.28 19.46
CA THR A 89 30.21 4.51 18.65
C THR A 89 28.85 5.18 18.59
N GLN A 90 28.84 6.43 18.14
CA GLN A 90 27.59 7.04 17.67
C GLN A 90 27.03 6.23 16.50
N PRO A 91 25.70 6.19 16.35
CA PRO A 91 25.08 5.53 15.21
C PRO A 91 25.29 6.33 13.93
N ASP A 92 25.25 5.61 12.82
CA ASP A 92 25.12 6.17 11.48
C ASP A 92 23.94 5.49 10.77
N ARG A 93 23.32 6.22 9.84
CA ARG A 93 22.18 5.72 9.06
C ARG A 93 22.60 5.54 7.61
N LEU A 94 22.66 4.29 7.20
CA LEU A 94 22.88 3.89 5.81
C LEU A 94 21.59 3.24 5.28
N LEU A 95 21.59 1.91 5.14
CA LEU A 95 20.40 1.12 4.75
C LEU A 95 19.56 0.68 5.96
N GLY A 96 20.22 0.58 7.10
CA GLY A 96 19.67 0.42 8.43
C GLY A 96 20.47 1.33 9.37
N ILE A 97 20.21 1.23 10.66
CA ILE A 97 21.01 1.95 11.66
C ILE A 97 22.19 1.09 12.03
N VAL A 98 23.39 1.64 11.93
CA VAL A 98 24.64 0.93 12.18
C VAL A 98 25.44 1.58 13.29
N ALA A 99 26.16 0.78 14.07
CA ALA A 99 27.13 1.25 15.05
C ALA A 99 28.19 0.17 15.29
N ILE A 100 29.37 0.54 15.77
CA ILE A 100 30.32 -0.44 16.28
C ILE A 100 29.88 -0.86 17.67
N ALA A 101 29.83 -2.17 17.91
CA ALA A 101 29.49 -2.74 19.21
C ALA A 101 30.46 -3.88 19.56
N GLU A 102 30.73 -4.04 20.84
CA GLU A 102 31.62 -5.08 21.36
C GLU A 102 30.88 -6.16 22.13
N ASP A 103 31.40 -7.39 22.08
CA ASP A 103 31.00 -8.45 23.00
C ASP A 103 31.67 -8.30 24.36
N GLU A 104 31.30 -9.16 25.32
CA GLU A 104 31.86 -9.13 26.67
C GLU A 104 33.38 -9.27 26.70
N HIS A 105 34.00 -9.85 25.67
CA HIS A 105 35.44 -10.07 25.58
C HIS A 105 36.18 -8.90 24.94
N GLY A 106 35.48 -7.81 24.57
CA GLY A 106 36.04 -6.63 23.94
C GLY A 106 36.28 -6.78 22.43
N THR A 107 35.77 -7.86 21.81
CA THR A 107 35.82 -7.99 20.35
C THR A 107 34.77 -7.08 19.76
N ALA A 108 35.15 -6.17 18.86
CA ALA A 108 34.24 -5.21 18.27
C ALA A 108 33.89 -5.55 16.81
N VAL A 109 32.63 -5.35 16.44
CA VAL A 109 32.15 -5.54 15.06
C VAL A 109 31.06 -4.52 14.71
N LEU A 110 30.76 -4.38 13.42
CA LEU A 110 29.64 -3.58 12.96
C LEU A 110 28.31 -4.26 13.31
N LEU A 111 27.46 -3.61 14.10
CA LEU A 111 26.08 -4.00 14.32
C LEU A 111 25.19 -3.27 13.31
N GLN A 112 24.27 -3.99 12.66
CA GLN A 112 23.33 -3.44 11.70
C GLN A 112 21.89 -3.80 12.06
N LEU A 113 21.09 -2.78 12.37
CA LEU A 113 19.67 -2.93 12.69
C LEU A 113 18.81 -2.47 11.53
N TYR A 114 18.00 -3.37 10.98
CA TYR A 114 17.06 -3.08 9.91
C TYR A 114 15.64 -2.83 10.46
N GLN A 115 14.75 -2.39 9.57
CA GLN A 115 13.34 -2.11 9.86
C GLN A 115 13.11 -1.08 10.97
N GLN A 116 14.06 -0.16 11.13
CA GLN A 116 13.98 0.93 12.09
C GLN A 116 13.16 2.09 11.51
N PRO A 117 12.45 2.87 12.36
CA PRO A 117 11.73 4.05 11.92
C PRO A 117 12.67 5.10 11.28
N GLY A 118 12.08 5.96 10.45
CA GLY A 118 12.78 7.09 9.85
C GLY A 118 13.23 8.12 10.89
N GLU A 119 14.26 8.89 10.55
CA GLU A 119 14.92 9.84 11.45
C GLU A 119 13.96 10.90 12.00
N ASP A 120 13.05 11.39 11.15
CA ASP A 120 12.06 12.41 11.53
C ASP A 120 11.07 11.94 12.61
N LEU A 121 10.85 10.62 12.71
CA LEU A 121 9.93 10.03 13.69
C LEU A 121 10.67 9.60 14.96
N VAL A 122 11.80 8.93 14.80
CA VAL A 122 12.65 8.48 15.91
C VAL A 122 14.11 8.72 15.52
N PRO A 123 14.78 9.65 16.22
CA PRO A 123 16.20 9.90 15.98
C PRO A 123 17.02 8.62 16.15
N GLN A 124 18.01 8.40 15.29
CA GLN A 124 18.85 7.19 15.36
C GLN A 124 19.54 7.02 16.72
N THR A 125 19.83 8.13 17.41
CA THR A 125 20.43 8.16 18.75
C THR A 125 19.51 7.63 19.85
N GLU A 126 18.19 7.66 19.64
CA GLU A 126 17.21 7.05 20.55
C GLU A 126 17.12 5.53 20.34
N ILE A 127 17.60 5.01 19.20
CA ILE A 127 17.66 3.57 18.90
C ILE A 127 19.01 3.01 19.34
N LEU A 128 20.10 3.53 18.79
CA LEU A 128 21.48 3.16 19.11
C LEU A 128 22.22 4.35 19.72
N SER A 129 22.91 4.14 20.84
CA SER A 129 23.77 5.16 21.42
C SER A 129 24.89 4.55 22.25
N PRO A 130 26.05 5.22 22.37
CA PRO A 130 27.18 4.70 23.13
C PRO A 130 26.79 4.27 24.55
N GLY A 131 27.24 3.08 24.95
CA GLY A 131 26.99 2.50 26.25
C GLY A 131 25.64 1.79 26.41
N LYS A 132 24.76 1.80 25.40
CA LYS A 132 23.59 0.91 25.39
C LYS A 132 24.04 -0.55 25.29
N ILE A 133 23.29 -1.42 25.96
CA ILE A 133 23.57 -2.86 26.03
C ILE A 133 22.35 -3.62 25.51
N CYS A 134 22.58 -4.62 24.67
CA CYS A 134 21.53 -5.48 24.16
C CYS A 134 21.94 -6.96 24.17
N ILE A 135 20.94 -7.82 24.12
CA ILE A 135 21.08 -9.24 23.76
C ILE A 135 20.57 -9.39 22.33
N ILE A 136 21.36 -10.00 21.46
CA ILE A 136 20.95 -10.41 20.13
C ILE A 136 20.71 -11.92 20.13
N LYS A 137 19.50 -12.33 19.76
CA LYS A 137 19.11 -13.73 19.60
C LYS A 137 19.49 -14.21 18.21
N GLU A 138 19.99 -15.44 18.14
CA GLU A 138 20.37 -16.15 16.92
C GLU A 138 21.14 -15.29 15.90
N PRO A 139 22.27 -14.66 16.30
CA PRO A 139 22.92 -13.63 15.53
C PRO A 139 23.34 -14.12 14.13
N TYR A 140 23.02 -13.31 13.13
CA TYR A 140 23.48 -13.51 11.75
C TYR A 140 24.80 -12.78 11.54
N PHE A 141 25.88 -13.55 11.39
CA PHE A 141 27.20 -12.99 11.13
C PHE A 141 27.51 -13.08 9.64
N LYS A 142 27.78 -11.93 9.02
CA LYS A 142 27.91 -11.83 7.57
C LYS A 142 29.00 -10.89 7.12
N GLN A 143 29.41 -11.03 5.86
CA GLN A 143 30.23 -10.06 5.17
C GLN A 143 29.32 -9.00 4.54
N THR A 144 29.59 -7.73 4.83
CA THR A 144 28.89 -6.64 4.14
C THR A 144 29.34 -6.59 2.68
N THR A 145 28.49 -6.04 1.80
CA THR A 145 28.84 -5.80 0.38
C THR A 145 30.07 -4.91 0.21
N ARG A 146 30.50 -4.20 1.27
CA ARG A 146 31.63 -3.26 1.28
C ARG A 146 32.89 -3.82 1.93
N GLY A 147 32.89 -5.08 2.38
CA GLY A 147 34.08 -5.75 2.93
C GLY A 147 34.03 -6.06 4.44
N PRO A 148 33.67 -5.11 5.34
CA PRO A 148 33.61 -5.36 6.77
C PRO A 148 32.65 -6.48 7.16
N TYR A 149 32.92 -7.12 8.30
CA TYR A 149 32.02 -8.09 8.93
C TYR A 149 30.98 -7.39 9.80
N SER A 150 29.79 -7.97 9.85
CA SER A 150 28.70 -7.43 10.65
C SER A 150 27.85 -8.50 11.32
N VAL A 151 27.29 -8.13 12.47
CA VAL A 151 26.11 -8.78 13.03
C VAL A 151 24.89 -8.05 12.49
N ARG A 152 24.07 -8.74 11.71
CA ARG A 152 22.86 -8.20 11.08
C ARG A 152 21.61 -8.67 11.82
N VAL A 153 20.69 -7.74 12.06
CA VAL A 153 19.39 -8.01 12.71
C VAL A 153 18.27 -7.50 11.82
N ASP A 154 17.48 -8.42 11.24
CA ASP A 154 16.33 -8.10 10.38
C ASP A 154 14.99 -8.12 11.12
N HIS A 155 14.85 -8.91 12.18
CA HIS A 155 13.63 -9.02 12.98
C HIS A 155 13.71 -8.14 14.22
N LEU A 156 12.65 -7.34 14.48
CA LEU A 156 12.63 -6.41 15.61
C LEU A 156 12.66 -7.13 16.97
N GLY A 157 12.11 -8.35 17.06
CA GLY A 157 12.09 -9.17 18.27
C GLY A 157 13.38 -9.95 18.54
N ASP A 158 14.35 -9.96 17.62
CA ASP A 158 15.62 -10.67 17.79
C ASP A 158 16.64 -9.85 18.59
N ILE A 159 16.29 -8.63 18.99
CA ILE A 159 17.11 -7.76 19.84
C ILE A 159 16.35 -7.36 21.10
N ILE A 160 16.98 -7.57 22.25
CA ILE A 160 16.45 -7.19 23.56
C ILE A 160 17.34 -6.10 24.14
N TRP A 161 16.79 -4.90 24.33
CA TRP A 161 17.49 -3.80 24.97
C TRP A 161 17.48 -3.97 26.49
N LEU A 162 18.66 -4.01 27.11
CA LEU A 162 18.81 -4.14 28.55
C LEU A 162 18.78 -2.75 29.18
N ASN A 163 17.86 -2.56 30.12
CA ASN A 163 17.77 -1.34 30.89
C ASN A 163 18.83 -1.32 31.99
N TYR A 164 19.13 -0.11 32.48
CA TYR A 164 19.96 0.02 33.67
C TYR A 164 19.39 -0.81 34.83
N GLY A 165 20.24 -1.61 35.48
CA GLY A 165 19.87 -2.46 36.61
C GLY A 165 19.29 -3.82 36.22
N ASP A 166 19.18 -4.12 34.92
CA ASP A 166 18.83 -5.46 34.46
C ASP A 166 19.93 -6.45 34.86
N GLU A 167 19.54 -7.53 35.56
CA GLU A 167 20.47 -8.53 36.09
C GLU A 167 21.24 -9.28 35.00
N ARG A 168 20.72 -9.27 33.76
CA ARG A 168 21.38 -9.86 32.59
C ARG A 168 22.55 -9.02 32.09
N ILE A 169 22.76 -7.81 32.60
CA ILE A 169 23.91 -6.97 32.24
C ILE A 169 25.17 -7.54 32.91
N PRO A 170 26.24 -7.85 32.14
CA PRO A 170 27.52 -8.32 32.67
C PRO A 170 28.12 -7.35 33.69
N SER A 171 28.67 -7.87 34.79
CA SER A 171 29.19 -7.06 35.91
C SER A 171 30.22 -6.00 35.49
N ARG A 172 31.03 -6.28 34.46
CA ARG A 172 32.03 -5.33 33.90
C ARG A 172 31.41 -4.11 33.22
N TRP A 173 30.14 -4.20 32.83
CA TRP A 173 29.38 -3.13 32.17
C TRP A 173 28.30 -2.54 33.07
N GLN A 174 28.05 -3.14 34.25
CA GLN A 174 27.18 -2.55 35.26
C GLN A 174 27.79 -1.23 35.74
N LYS A 175 27.01 -0.16 35.64
CA LYS A 175 27.33 1.12 36.26
C LYS A 175 26.84 1.10 37.72
N SER A 176 27.41 1.96 38.57
CA SER A 176 27.04 2.06 40.01
C SER A 176 25.62 2.62 40.18
N ALA A 177 24.75 1.88 40.89
CA ALA A 177 23.33 2.19 41.16
C ALA A 177 23.04 3.64 41.64
N ALA A 178 24.06 4.37 42.10
CA ALA A 178 23.99 5.80 42.41
C ALA A 178 23.54 6.68 41.22
N ALA A 179 23.61 6.21 39.97
CA ALA A 179 23.14 6.95 38.78
C ALA A 179 21.60 6.96 38.59
N LEU A 180 20.85 6.18 39.37
CA LEU A 180 19.39 6.03 39.27
C LEU A 180 18.59 6.88 40.28
N ASN A 181 19.25 7.70 41.10
CA ASN A 181 18.58 8.54 42.09
C ASN A 181 17.94 9.77 41.41
N THR A 182 17.12 9.52 40.39
CA THR A 182 16.43 10.52 39.60
C THR A 182 14.97 10.57 40.04
N ASP A 183 14.51 11.76 40.37
CA ASP A 183 13.14 11.99 40.82
C ASP A 183 12.14 11.83 39.64
N SER A 184 11.05 11.09 39.86
CA SER A 184 10.05 10.83 38.80
C SER A 184 9.47 12.12 38.23
N THR A 185 9.20 13.11 39.09
CA THR A 185 8.67 14.40 38.67
C THR A 185 9.68 15.20 37.86
N GLU A 186 10.97 15.16 38.20
CA GLU A 186 12.04 15.78 37.41
C GLU A 186 12.13 15.14 36.01
N VAL A 187 12.22 13.81 35.92
CA VAL A 187 12.30 13.11 34.62
C VAL A 187 11.06 13.38 33.78
N ARG A 188 9.88 13.36 34.39
CA ARG A 188 8.62 13.69 33.72
C ARG A 188 8.61 15.13 33.21
N THR A 189 9.20 16.07 33.94
CA THR A 189 9.33 17.48 33.50
C THR A 189 10.25 17.60 32.28
N GLN A 190 11.36 16.86 32.25
CA GLN A 190 12.20 16.75 31.04
C GLN A 190 11.40 16.15 29.86
N GLY A 191 10.57 15.15 30.11
CA GLY A 191 9.66 14.57 29.12
C GLY A 191 8.66 15.60 28.58
N ASN A 192 8.11 16.48 29.43
CA ASN A 192 7.23 17.56 29.00
C ASN A 192 7.97 18.55 28.09
N HIS A 193 9.22 18.88 28.41
CA HIS A 193 10.07 19.71 27.56
C HIS A 193 10.33 19.04 26.20
N ALA A 194 10.56 17.72 26.17
CA ALA A 194 10.67 16.99 24.91
C ALA A 194 9.37 17.05 24.09
N VAL A 195 8.19 16.95 24.72
CA VAL A 195 6.89 17.14 24.05
C VAL A 195 6.73 18.53 23.46
N GLN A 196 7.15 19.59 24.17
CA GLN A 196 7.09 20.97 23.68
C GLN A 196 7.95 21.17 22.41
N ASN A 197 9.04 20.43 22.29
CA ASN A 197 9.93 20.43 21.13
C ASN A 197 9.56 19.36 20.08
N GLU A 198 8.40 18.71 20.21
CA GLU A 198 7.92 17.64 19.33
C GLU A 198 8.89 16.43 19.22
N ASN A 199 9.77 16.25 20.20
CA ASN A 199 10.71 15.14 20.29
C ASN A 199 10.03 13.91 20.92
N TRP A 200 9.08 13.31 20.19
CA TRP A 200 8.17 12.27 20.72
C TRP A 200 8.88 11.02 21.24
N ALA A 201 9.94 10.56 20.55
CA ALA A 201 10.70 9.38 20.98
C ALA A 201 11.45 9.62 22.30
N VAL A 202 12.08 10.79 22.43
CA VAL A 202 12.77 11.23 23.65
C VAL A 202 11.77 11.34 24.80
N ALA A 203 10.61 11.96 24.55
CA ALA A 203 9.53 12.06 25.53
C ALA A 203 9.05 10.67 26.00
N GLN A 204 8.86 9.73 25.07
CA GLN A 204 8.43 8.37 25.37
C GLN A 204 9.46 7.64 26.27
N ARG A 205 10.76 7.77 25.99
CA ARG A 205 11.83 7.21 26.84
C ARG A 205 11.85 7.84 28.23
N LEU A 206 11.73 9.17 28.32
CA LEU A 206 11.71 9.89 29.59
C LEU A 206 10.50 9.51 30.43
N TYR A 207 9.30 9.46 29.86
CA TYR A 207 8.11 9.02 30.61
C TYR A 207 8.18 7.55 31.01
N THR A 208 8.79 6.68 30.19
CA THR A 208 9.05 5.29 30.60
C THR A 208 9.99 5.22 31.79
N THR A 209 11.00 6.08 31.84
CA THR A 209 11.91 6.20 32.99
C THR A 209 11.17 6.74 34.21
N ALA A 210 10.34 7.77 34.04
CA ALA A 210 9.53 8.36 35.12
C ALA A 210 8.57 7.33 35.75
N ILE A 211 7.92 6.49 34.94
CA ILE A 211 7.07 5.38 35.42
C ILE A 211 7.90 4.40 36.27
N ARG A 212 9.09 4.01 35.78
CA ARG A 212 9.96 3.05 36.50
C ARG A 212 10.45 3.57 37.85
N VAL A 213 10.69 4.88 37.97
CA VAL A 213 11.20 5.50 39.21
C VAL A 213 10.09 6.17 40.04
N ALA A 214 8.83 6.00 39.65
CA ALA A 214 7.68 6.50 40.39
C ALA A 214 7.61 5.84 41.77
N LYS A 215 7.33 6.65 42.80
CA LYS A 215 7.20 6.22 44.19
C LYS A 215 5.75 6.16 44.64
N THR A 216 4.85 6.86 43.94
CA THR A 216 3.41 6.85 44.23
C THR A 216 2.58 6.45 43.00
N PRO A 217 1.36 5.90 43.20
CA PRO A 217 0.43 5.62 42.12
C PRO A 217 0.10 6.87 41.29
N GLU A 218 -0.01 8.04 41.91
CA GLU A 218 -0.29 9.29 41.20
C GLU A 218 0.85 9.68 40.24
N GLU A 219 2.11 9.52 40.66
CA GLU A 219 3.27 9.76 39.79
C GLU A 219 3.24 8.84 38.57
N GLU A 220 2.95 7.56 38.79
CA GLU A 220 2.83 6.55 37.73
C GLU A 220 1.67 6.86 36.78
N GLN A 221 0.49 7.21 37.30
CA GLN A 221 -0.68 7.57 36.51
C GLN A 221 -0.41 8.79 35.61
N ILE A 222 0.16 9.87 36.16
CA ILE A 222 0.44 11.09 35.39
C ILE A 222 1.49 10.81 34.32
N ALA A 223 2.54 10.06 34.66
CA ALA A 223 3.58 9.68 33.70
C ALA A 223 3.03 8.77 32.59
N SER A 224 2.09 7.87 32.91
CA SER A 224 1.39 7.01 31.95
C SER A 224 0.52 7.84 30.99
N LEU A 225 -0.30 8.78 31.48
CA LEU A 225 -1.08 9.68 30.63
C LEU A 225 -0.21 10.55 29.69
N ASN A 226 0.99 10.90 30.13
CA ASN A 226 1.97 11.62 29.34
C ASN A 226 2.61 10.70 28.28
N ARG A 227 2.97 9.47 28.64
CA ARG A 227 3.50 8.45 27.72
C ARG A 227 2.47 8.06 26.67
N SER A 228 1.18 8.04 27.02
CA SER A 228 0.07 7.82 26.09
C SER A 228 0.10 8.80 24.91
N LEU A 229 0.29 10.10 25.17
CA LEU A 229 0.42 11.10 24.10
C LEU A 229 1.63 10.81 23.20
N ALA A 230 2.79 10.52 23.80
CA ALA A 230 4.01 10.25 23.05
C ALA A 230 3.85 8.99 22.17
N ASN A 231 3.26 7.91 22.70
CA ASN A 231 2.95 6.70 21.95
C ASN A 231 1.96 6.96 20.81
N LEU A 232 0.94 7.80 21.03
CA LEU A 232 -0.02 8.17 19.97
C LEU A 232 0.69 8.88 18.81
N LYS A 233 1.59 9.82 19.13
CA LYS A 233 2.39 10.57 18.14
C LYS A 233 3.43 9.72 17.41
N LEU A 234 3.86 8.62 18.03
CA LEU A 234 4.73 7.60 17.42
C LEU A 234 3.96 6.53 16.62
N GLY A 235 2.63 6.65 16.47
CA GLY A 235 1.81 5.66 15.76
C GLY A 235 1.62 4.33 16.52
N ARG A 236 1.81 4.35 17.83
CA ARG A 236 1.69 3.19 18.74
C ARG A 236 0.36 3.24 19.49
N SER A 237 -0.74 3.24 18.75
CA SER A 237 -2.09 3.51 19.27
C SER A 237 -2.55 2.51 20.33
N GLU A 238 -2.18 1.23 20.23
CA GLU A 238 -2.51 0.22 21.27
C GLU A 238 -1.77 0.50 22.57
N LYS A 239 -0.48 0.83 22.50
CA LYS A 239 0.30 1.26 23.68
C LYS A 239 -0.24 2.57 24.26
N ALA A 240 -0.66 3.49 23.40
CA ALA A 240 -1.27 4.75 23.82
C ALA A 240 -2.59 4.51 24.58
N LEU A 241 -3.41 3.56 24.12
CA LEU A 241 -4.64 3.16 24.81
C LEU A 241 -4.33 2.48 26.14
N SER A 242 -3.38 1.55 26.17
CA SER A 242 -2.94 0.88 27.41
C SER A 242 -2.45 1.89 28.46
N ASP A 243 -1.61 2.85 28.05
CA ASP A 243 -1.13 3.92 28.93
C ASP A 243 -2.26 4.85 29.40
N ALA A 244 -3.24 5.12 28.53
CA ALA A 244 -4.40 5.93 28.88
C ALA A 244 -5.32 5.23 29.90
N ILE A 245 -5.46 3.90 29.78
CA ILE A 245 -6.20 3.06 30.74
C ILE A 245 -5.47 3.02 32.08
N GLN A 246 -4.15 2.80 32.08
CA GLN A 246 -3.34 2.78 33.30
C GLN A 246 -3.38 4.13 34.05
N GLY A 247 -3.40 5.23 33.30
CA GLY A 247 -3.51 6.58 33.87
C GLY A 247 -4.94 7.04 34.17
N HIS A 248 -5.96 6.21 33.98
CA HIS A 248 -7.37 6.55 34.20
C HIS A 248 -7.88 5.91 35.50
N ASP A 249 -8.40 6.74 36.40
CA ASP A 249 -9.16 6.31 37.55
C ASP A 249 -10.67 6.36 37.24
N PRO A 250 -11.38 5.21 37.18
CA PRO A 250 -12.83 5.19 36.96
C PRO A 250 -13.63 5.88 38.06
N ALA A 251 -13.12 5.95 39.29
CA ALA A 251 -13.79 6.60 40.42
C ALA A 251 -13.60 8.13 40.41
N ALA A 252 -12.50 8.61 39.81
CA ALA A 252 -12.15 10.02 39.69
C ALA A 252 -11.64 10.35 38.28
N PRO A 253 -12.50 10.24 37.24
CA PRO A 253 -12.07 10.41 35.86
C PRO A 253 -11.68 11.86 35.60
N THR A 254 -10.45 12.11 35.13
CA THR A 254 -9.99 13.45 34.76
C THR A 254 -10.29 13.76 33.29
N ASP A 255 -10.45 15.05 32.95
CA ASP A 255 -10.65 15.54 31.58
C ASP A 255 -9.53 15.02 30.63
N LYS A 256 -8.28 15.10 31.10
CA LYS A 256 -7.09 14.63 30.38
C LYS A 256 -7.14 13.12 30.14
N SER A 257 -7.51 12.31 31.14
CA SER A 257 -7.57 10.85 30.99
C SER A 257 -8.62 10.43 29.96
N LEU A 258 -9.83 10.99 30.04
CA LEU A 258 -10.93 10.71 29.10
C LEU A 258 -10.57 11.15 27.68
N PHE A 259 -9.92 12.32 27.54
CA PHE A 259 -9.46 12.80 26.24
C PHE A 259 -8.39 11.89 25.63
N ARG A 260 -7.45 11.37 26.44
CA ARG A 260 -6.43 10.41 25.97
C ARG A 260 -7.06 9.10 25.51
N LEU A 261 -8.01 8.55 26.27
CA LEU A 261 -8.77 7.35 25.90
C LEU A 261 -9.50 7.57 24.56
N ALA A 262 -10.27 8.67 24.45
CA ALA A 262 -11.01 8.99 23.24
C ALA A 262 -10.11 9.11 22.01
N ARG A 263 -8.96 9.80 22.14
CA ARG A 263 -8.00 9.97 21.04
C ARG A 263 -7.33 8.66 20.64
N ALA A 264 -6.96 7.80 21.60
CA ALA A 264 -6.38 6.50 21.28
C ALA A 264 -7.39 5.59 20.56
N LEU A 265 -8.65 5.55 21.02
CA LEU A 265 -9.74 4.81 20.36
C LEU A 265 -10.02 5.32 18.94
N TYR A 266 -9.94 6.64 18.72
CA TYR A 266 -10.07 7.23 17.39
C TYR A 266 -9.00 6.72 16.41
N GLU A 267 -7.73 6.72 16.83
CA GLU A 267 -6.63 6.23 15.98
C GLU A 267 -6.66 4.71 15.79
N LEU A 268 -7.26 3.96 16.72
CA LEU A 268 -7.57 2.54 16.57
C LEU A 268 -8.81 2.28 15.70
N ARG A 269 -9.48 3.33 15.22
CA ARG A 269 -10.73 3.29 14.45
C ARG A 269 -11.91 2.68 15.19
N ASP A 270 -11.85 2.59 16.52
CA ASP A 270 -13.00 2.26 17.36
C ASP A 270 -13.81 3.53 17.64
N PHE A 271 -14.49 4.00 16.60
CA PHE A 271 -15.25 5.25 16.65
C PHE A 271 -16.47 5.16 17.58
N ALA A 272 -17.02 3.96 17.80
CA ALA A 272 -18.12 3.75 18.71
C ALA A 272 -17.68 4.00 20.16
N GLN A 273 -16.62 3.34 20.62
CA GLN A 273 -16.08 3.55 21.96
C GLN A 273 -15.49 4.96 22.12
N CYS A 274 -14.86 5.51 21.06
CA CYS A 274 -14.40 6.89 21.04
C CYS A 274 -15.54 7.87 21.36
N LYS A 275 -16.70 7.70 20.70
CA LYS A 275 -17.90 8.52 20.95
C LYS A 275 -18.37 8.41 22.39
N VAL A 276 -18.43 7.19 22.95
CA VAL A 276 -18.81 6.98 24.37
C VAL A 276 -17.88 7.75 25.31
N LYS A 277 -16.56 7.73 25.09
CA LYS A 277 -15.61 8.47 25.93
C LYS A 277 -15.74 9.99 25.77
N LEU A 278 -16.05 10.48 24.58
CA LEU A 278 -16.30 11.91 24.34
C LEU A 278 -17.64 12.38 24.96
N GLU A 279 -18.67 11.54 24.97
CA GLU A 279 -19.95 11.83 25.64
C GLU A 279 -19.73 11.97 27.15
N LEU A 280 -19.04 11.01 27.77
CA LEU A 280 -18.68 11.09 29.19
C LEU A 280 -17.82 12.33 29.52
N LEU A 281 -16.87 12.68 28.64
CA LEU A 281 -16.06 13.88 28.79
C LEU A 281 -16.91 15.17 28.69
N THR A 282 -17.90 15.20 27.81
CA THR A 282 -18.83 16.34 27.67
C THR A 282 -19.68 16.51 28.92
N GLU A 283 -20.17 15.40 29.49
CA GLU A 283 -21.00 15.39 30.70
C GLU A 283 -20.22 15.81 31.94
N SER A 284 -18.99 15.31 32.09
CA SER A 284 -18.16 15.55 33.26
C SER A 284 -17.44 16.90 33.22
N TYR A 285 -17.14 17.41 32.02
CA TYR A 285 -16.33 18.62 31.79
C TYR A 285 -16.89 19.48 30.64
N PRO A 286 -18.06 20.13 30.82
CA PRO A 286 -18.76 20.83 29.75
C PRO A 286 -18.00 22.03 29.15
N ASP A 287 -17.07 22.63 29.90
CA ASP A 287 -16.27 23.78 29.46
C ASP A 287 -15.09 23.39 28.54
N ASN A 288 -14.86 22.09 28.31
CA ASN A 288 -13.76 21.62 27.48
C ASN A 288 -14.02 21.90 25.98
N LYS A 289 -13.46 22.99 25.47
CA LYS A 289 -13.62 23.45 24.09
C LYS A 289 -13.14 22.47 23.02
N ALA A 290 -12.24 21.53 23.35
CA ALA A 290 -11.71 20.56 22.38
C ALA A 290 -12.74 19.48 21.99
N VAL A 291 -13.72 19.21 22.86
CA VAL A 291 -14.65 18.08 22.69
C VAL A 291 -15.58 18.27 21.50
N GLY A 292 -16.05 19.49 21.24
CA GLY A 292 -16.98 19.76 20.14
C GLY A 292 -16.41 19.39 18.77
N LEU A 293 -15.12 19.67 18.53
CA LEU A 293 -14.45 19.31 17.28
C LEU A 293 -14.32 17.80 17.14
N GLU A 294 -13.83 17.11 18.18
CA GLU A 294 -13.64 15.66 18.17
C GLU A 294 -14.98 14.92 18.06
N MET A 295 -16.03 15.41 18.71
CA MET A 295 -17.39 14.88 18.59
C MET A 295 -17.93 15.00 17.17
N LYS A 296 -17.69 16.13 16.49
CA LYS A 296 -18.05 16.28 15.07
C LYS A 296 -17.29 15.29 14.19
N ARG A 297 -15.99 15.11 14.44
CA ARG A 297 -15.14 14.17 13.69
C ARG A 297 -15.62 12.73 13.87
N VAL A 298 -15.84 12.26 15.10
CA VAL A 298 -16.27 10.86 15.34
C VAL A 298 -17.65 10.58 14.76
N LYS A 299 -18.58 11.54 14.81
CA LYS A 299 -19.91 11.40 14.17
C LYS A 299 -19.81 11.28 12.66
N ALA A 300 -18.89 12.01 12.03
CA ALA A 300 -18.63 11.87 10.59
C ALA A 300 -18.11 10.46 10.26
N ARG A 301 -17.14 9.94 11.03
CA ARG A 301 -16.60 8.57 10.87
C ARG A 301 -17.69 7.50 10.98
N LEU A 302 -18.58 7.63 11.97
CA LEU A 302 -19.71 6.71 12.13
C LEU A 302 -20.70 6.77 10.96
N ASN A 303 -21.00 7.96 10.43
CA ASN A 303 -21.88 8.10 9.25
C ASN A 303 -21.23 7.47 8.00
N GLU A 304 -19.92 7.65 7.82
CA GLU A 304 -19.15 7.01 6.74
C GLU A 304 -19.23 5.48 6.85
N GLN A 305 -18.96 4.89 8.02
CA GLN A 305 -19.06 3.44 8.25
C GLN A 305 -20.45 2.88 7.95
N GLN A 306 -21.50 3.62 8.34
CA GLN A 306 -22.88 3.17 8.22
C GLN A 306 -23.44 3.32 6.80
N LYS A 307 -23.12 4.42 6.11
CA LYS A 307 -23.80 4.82 4.86
C LYS A 307 -22.91 4.89 3.63
N GLY A 308 -21.59 4.93 3.79
CA GLY A 308 -20.66 5.16 2.68
C GLY A 308 -20.78 6.57 2.08
N GLU A 309 -21.25 7.53 2.88
CA GLU A 309 -21.38 8.94 2.48
C GLU A 309 -20.13 9.70 2.90
N TYR A 310 -19.36 10.17 1.91
CA TYR A 310 -18.09 10.86 2.12
C TYR A 310 -18.15 12.31 1.60
N ASN A 311 -17.41 13.21 2.26
CA ASN A 311 -17.22 14.57 1.77
C ASN A 311 -16.00 14.61 0.83
N PHE A 312 -16.20 14.34 -0.46
CA PHE A 312 -15.09 14.25 -1.42
C PHE A 312 -14.33 15.57 -1.56
N SER A 313 -15.01 16.73 -1.51
CA SER A 313 -14.33 18.04 -1.47
C SER A 313 -13.33 18.16 -0.31
N GLN A 314 -13.69 17.68 0.88
CA GLN A 314 -12.79 17.65 2.02
C GLN A 314 -11.65 16.65 1.84
N MET A 315 -11.93 15.47 1.27
CA MET A 315 -10.89 14.48 0.94
C MET A 315 -9.86 15.06 -0.03
N TYR A 316 -10.28 15.74 -1.10
CA TYR A 316 -9.37 16.40 -2.04
C TYR A 316 -8.57 17.54 -1.38
N LYS A 317 -9.16 18.29 -0.43
CA LYS A 317 -8.41 19.29 0.35
C LYS A 317 -7.31 18.63 1.19
N GLN A 318 -7.61 17.51 1.85
CA GLN A 318 -6.62 16.75 2.63
C GLN A 318 -5.57 16.10 1.74
N ALA A 319 -5.94 15.60 0.56
CA ALA A 319 -5.02 15.00 -0.40
C ALA A 319 -3.95 15.99 -0.90
N LYS A 320 -4.14 17.31 -0.78
CA LYS A 320 -3.12 18.32 -1.12
C LYS A 320 -1.98 18.42 -0.09
N MET A 321 -2.17 17.88 1.11
CA MET A 321 -1.12 17.82 2.13
C MET A 321 -0.08 16.76 1.79
N ASN A 322 1.14 16.89 2.33
CA ASN A 322 2.17 15.88 2.19
C ASN A 322 2.57 15.34 3.58
N PRO A 323 2.41 14.04 3.86
CA PRO A 323 1.75 13.03 3.01
C PRO A 323 0.23 13.27 2.85
N PRO A 324 -0.40 12.76 1.76
CA PRO A 324 -1.82 12.95 1.46
C PRO A 324 -2.72 12.00 2.29
N LEU A 325 -2.72 12.18 3.62
CA LEU A 325 -3.51 11.36 4.54
C LEU A 325 -4.91 11.92 4.71
N ILE A 326 -5.92 11.06 4.53
CA ILE A 326 -7.33 11.44 4.58
C ILE A 326 -7.92 11.00 5.92
N ASP A 327 -8.55 11.93 6.62
CA ASP A 327 -9.29 11.60 7.83
C ASP A 327 -10.70 11.16 7.39
N CYS A 328 -10.90 9.85 7.20
CA CYS A 328 -12.14 9.14 6.84
C CYS A 328 -12.15 7.72 7.43
N ALA A 329 -13.32 7.14 7.62
CA ALA A 329 -13.53 5.76 8.05
C ALA A 329 -13.80 4.80 6.88
N ASP A 330 -13.68 3.52 7.17
CA ASP A 330 -13.92 2.45 6.21
C ASP A 330 -15.44 2.22 6.01
N PHE A 331 -15.88 1.97 4.77
CA PHE A 331 -17.23 1.50 4.45
C PHE A 331 -17.14 0.12 3.81
N THR A 332 -17.74 -0.89 4.44
CA THR A 332 -17.53 -2.30 4.09
C THR A 332 -18.83 -3.12 4.00
N SER A 333 -19.99 -2.53 4.30
CA SER A 333 -21.24 -3.27 4.53
C SER A 333 -21.81 -4.03 3.34
N LEU A 334 -21.36 -3.72 2.11
CA LEU A 334 -21.84 -4.37 0.89
C LEU A 334 -20.98 -5.55 0.45
N VAL A 335 -19.90 -5.84 1.19
CA VAL A 335 -18.97 -6.90 0.85
C VAL A 335 -18.67 -7.78 2.05
N GLU A 336 -18.29 -9.02 1.76
CA GLU A 336 -17.83 -9.96 2.77
C GLU A 336 -16.73 -10.87 2.20
N VAL A 337 -15.83 -11.31 3.07
CA VAL A 337 -14.76 -12.24 2.71
C VAL A 337 -15.33 -13.66 2.74
N ARG A 338 -15.17 -14.40 1.64
CA ARG A 338 -15.52 -15.83 1.57
C ARG A 338 -14.41 -16.62 0.89
N THR A 339 -14.50 -17.94 0.97
CA THR A 339 -13.62 -18.82 0.19
C THR A 339 -13.95 -18.69 -1.30
N SER A 340 -12.92 -18.47 -2.12
CA SER A 340 -12.99 -18.48 -3.58
C SER A 340 -12.31 -19.75 -4.11
N PRO A 341 -13.06 -20.69 -4.72
CA PRO A 341 -12.50 -21.95 -5.21
C PRO A 341 -11.30 -21.74 -6.15
N GLY A 342 -10.16 -22.35 -5.79
CA GLY A 342 -8.92 -22.25 -6.58
C GLY A 342 -8.18 -20.91 -6.49
N ARG A 343 -8.68 -19.96 -5.69
CA ARG A 343 -8.09 -18.61 -5.52
C ARG A 343 -7.92 -18.20 -4.05
N GLY A 344 -8.20 -19.11 -3.12
CA GLY A 344 -8.07 -18.84 -1.68
C GLY A 344 -9.27 -18.10 -1.15
N GLN A 345 -9.10 -16.84 -0.76
CA GLN A 345 -10.18 -15.97 -0.32
C GLN A 345 -10.59 -15.01 -1.44
N GLY A 346 -11.81 -14.49 -1.37
CA GLY A 346 -12.36 -13.50 -2.29
C GLY A 346 -13.33 -12.56 -1.56
N LEU A 347 -13.54 -11.37 -2.10
CA LEU A 347 -14.64 -10.50 -1.68
C LEU A 347 -15.89 -10.76 -2.52
N PHE A 348 -17.03 -10.83 -1.87
CA PHE A 348 -18.33 -11.11 -2.49
C PHE A 348 -19.34 -10.04 -2.13
N THR A 349 -20.28 -9.74 -3.03
CA THR A 349 -21.42 -8.87 -2.73
C THR A 349 -22.35 -9.53 -1.72
N THR A 350 -22.79 -8.78 -0.70
CA THR A 350 -23.77 -9.26 0.30
C THR A 350 -25.22 -9.14 -0.22
N LYS A 351 -25.46 -8.24 -1.18
CA LYS A 351 -26.75 -7.99 -1.83
C LYS A 351 -26.56 -7.58 -3.29
N ALA A 352 -27.64 -7.48 -4.05
CA ALA A 352 -27.58 -6.94 -5.41
C ALA A 352 -27.18 -5.45 -5.39
N VAL A 353 -26.35 -5.06 -6.35
CA VAL A 353 -25.78 -3.71 -6.51
C VAL A 353 -25.87 -3.29 -7.97
N SER A 354 -25.97 -2.00 -8.20
CA SER A 354 -26.02 -1.40 -9.54
C SER A 354 -24.64 -0.91 -9.97
N ALA A 355 -24.44 -0.75 -11.28
CA ALA A 355 -23.25 -0.10 -11.82
C ALA A 355 -23.05 1.28 -11.15
N GLY A 356 -21.82 1.53 -10.68
CA GLY A 356 -21.45 2.76 -9.98
C GLY A 356 -21.68 2.75 -8.47
N ASP A 357 -22.37 1.76 -7.89
CA ASP A 357 -22.50 1.65 -6.43
C ASP A 357 -21.12 1.52 -5.77
N MET A 358 -20.95 2.19 -4.62
CA MET A 358 -19.74 2.07 -3.81
C MET A 358 -19.78 0.75 -3.05
N LEU A 359 -18.87 -0.17 -3.37
CA LEU A 359 -18.78 -1.49 -2.76
C LEU A 359 -17.92 -1.45 -1.48
N LEU A 360 -16.82 -0.71 -1.56
CA LEU A 360 -15.83 -0.58 -0.50
C LEU A 360 -15.20 0.81 -0.57
N CYS A 361 -15.02 1.47 0.56
CA CYS A 361 -14.13 2.60 0.70
C CYS A 361 -13.24 2.31 1.91
N GLU A 362 -11.95 2.14 1.69
CA GLU A 362 -11.04 1.63 2.72
C GLU A 362 -9.86 2.59 2.90
N LYS A 363 -9.57 2.92 4.16
CA LYS A 363 -8.37 3.65 4.56
C LYS A 363 -7.20 2.68 4.71
N ALA A 364 -6.07 3.02 4.09
CA ALA A 364 -4.87 2.20 4.10
C ALA A 364 -4.49 1.78 5.52
N PHE A 365 -4.03 0.54 5.68
CA PHE A 365 -3.37 0.12 6.91
C PHE A 365 -2.00 0.79 7.02
N ALA A 366 -1.26 0.85 5.92
CA ALA A 366 0.00 1.57 5.81
C ALA A 366 0.13 2.19 4.42
N TYR A 367 0.75 3.36 4.35
CA TYR A 367 0.84 4.18 3.14
C TYR A 367 2.17 4.92 3.10
N SER A 368 2.99 4.59 2.11
CA SER A 368 4.29 5.22 1.87
C SER A 368 4.20 6.16 0.67
N HIS A 369 4.10 7.45 0.97
CA HIS A 369 4.14 8.51 -0.04
C HIS A 369 5.58 8.78 -0.48
N VAL A 370 5.79 8.81 -1.81
CA VAL A 370 7.03 9.30 -2.42
C VAL A 370 6.73 10.68 -3.00
N HIS A 371 7.50 11.68 -2.57
CA HIS A 371 7.33 13.07 -3.01
C HIS A 371 7.69 13.21 -4.49
N GLU A 372 6.89 13.96 -5.24
CA GLU A 372 7.08 14.19 -6.69
C GLU A 372 8.38 14.94 -7.06
N LYS A 373 9.04 15.57 -6.07
CA LYS A 373 10.31 16.31 -6.23
C LYS A 373 11.52 15.59 -5.64
N ASP A 374 11.33 14.37 -5.15
CA ASP A 374 12.42 13.59 -4.59
C ASP A 374 13.11 12.82 -5.72
N ASP A 375 14.30 13.28 -6.12
CA ASP A 375 15.13 12.63 -7.14
C ASP A 375 15.76 11.32 -6.62
N SER A 376 15.58 10.97 -5.33
CA SER A 376 16.12 9.75 -4.77
C SER A 376 15.34 8.50 -5.23
N THR A 377 16.00 7.64 -6.00
CA THR A 377 15.43 6.34 -6.39
C THR A 377 15.64 5.34 -5.25
N ASN A 378 14.60 5.12 -4.45
CA ASN A 378 14.60 4.07 -3.42
C ASN A 378 14.31 2.71 -4.07
N LEU A 379 15.29 1.81 -3.99
CA LEU A 379 15.23 0.48 -4.58
C LEU A 379 15.18 -0.59 -3.48
N LEU A 380 14.15 -1.43 -3.53
CA LEU A 380 14.06 -2.64 -2.71
C LEU A 380 14.48 -3.84 -3.56
N ILE A 381 15.48 -4.58 -3.08
CA ILE A 381 16.05 -5.74 -3.76
C ILE A 381 15.84 -6.97 -2.90
N ASN A 382 15.07 -7.93 -3.41
CA ASN A 382 14.89 -9.23 -2.78
C ASN A 382 15.82 -10.25 -3.45
N LEU A 383 16.82 -10.73 -2.71
CA LEU A 383 17.81 -11.68 -3.21
C LEU A 383 17.27 -13.10 -3.37
N ASP A 384 16.17 -13.43 -2.70
CA ASP A 384 15.51 -14.74 -2.77
C ASP A 384 14.64 -14.85 -4.03
N THR A 385 13.82 -13.82 -4.31
CA THR A 385 12.96 -13.80 -5.51
C THR A 385 13.62 -13.16 -6.72
N GLN A 386 14.82 -12.59 -6.56
CA GLN A 386 15.51 -11.81 -7.58
C GLN A 386 14.66 -10.62 -8.09
N ARG A 387 13.88 -10.00 -7.19
CA ARG A 387 12.98 -8.89 -7.55
C ARG A 387 13.54 -7.56 -7.13
N MET A 388 13.32 -6.57 -7.98
CA MET A 388 13.73 -5.19 -7.78
C MET A 388 12.54 -4.27 -7.97
N THR A 389 12.09 -3.64 -6.89
CA THR A 389 10.96 -2.69 -6.94
C THR A 389 11.44 -1.29 -6.61
N ILE A 390 11.04 -0.32 -7.44
CA ILE A 390 11.30 1.10 -7.22
C ILE A 390 10.10 1.74 -6.53
N GLY A 391 10.37 2.58 -5.53
CA GLY A 391 9.38 3.43 -4.87
C GLY A 391 9.38 3.30 -3.34
N GLY A 392 8.20 3.51 -2.75
CA GLY A 392 7.97 3.53 -1.32
C GLY A 392 7.96 2.17 -0.64
N GLN A 393 8.20 1.06 -1.36
CA GLN A 393 8.06 -0.30 -0.82
C GLN A 393 9.05 -0.58 0.32
N ALA A 394 10.28 -0.06 0.24
CA ALA A 394 11.26 -0.20 1.32
C ALA A 394 10.78 0.51 2.60
N THR A 395 10.28 1.74 2.45
CA THR A 395 9.69 2.50 3.57
C THR A 395 8.43 1.84 4.10
N LEU A 396 7.57 1.30 3.22
CA LEU A 396 6.36 0.59 3.58
C LEU A 396 6.66 -0.66 4.42
N LEU A 397 7.71 -1.40 4.10
CA LEU A 397 8.17 -2.54 4.89
C LEU A 397 8.52 -2.13 6.31
N SER A 398 9.37 -1.11 6.49
CA SER A 398 9.73 -0.62 7.82
C SER A 398 8.53 -0.05 8.59
N GLN A 399 7.62 0.66 7.92
CA GLN A 399 6.39 1.17 8.54
C GLN A 399 5.48 0.04 9.05
N ILE A 400 5.23 -0.99 8.22
CA ILE A 400 4.40 -2.13 8.60
C ILE A 400 5.08 -2.89 9.74
N MET A 401 6.38 -3.19 9.64
CA MET A 401 7.14 -3.86 10.70
C MET A 401 7.01 -3.16 12.06
N GLN A 402 7.21 -1.83 12.09
CA GLN A 402 7.07 -1.02 13.30
C GLN A 402 5.62 -1.00 13.80
N LYS A 403 4.65 -0.92 12.89
CA LYS A 403 3.23 -0.91 13.25
C LYS A 403 2.80 -2.23 13.86
N LEU A 404 3.18 -3.38 13.28
CA LEU A 404 2.88 -4.71 13.81
C LEU A 404 3.55 -4.94 15.17
N TYR A 405 4.81 -4.52 15.32
CA TYR A 405 5.56 -4.70 16.57
C TYR A 405 5.01 -3.88 17.74
N HIS A 406 4.42 -2.72 17.45
CA HIS A 406 3.88 -1.83 18.49
C HIS A 406 2.36 -1.91 18.66
N ASN A 407 1.67 -2.59 17.75
CA ASN A 407 0.22 -2.76 17.77
C ASN A 407 -0.12 -4.23 17.40
N PRO A 408 0.18 -5.20 18.29
CA PRO A 408 0.00 -6.61 18.01
C PRO A 408 -1.46 -7.02 17.74
N GLU A 409 -2.47 -6.36 18.31
CA GLU A 409 -3.86 -6.75 18.04
C GLU A 409 -4.25 -6.46 16.58
N MET A 410 -3.81 -5.31 16.05
CA MET A 410 -3.98 -4.95 14.63
C MET A 410 -3.18 -5.85 13.66
N SER A 411 -2.21 -6.62 14.15
CA SER A 411 -1.33 -7.42 13.29
C SER A 411 -2.02 -8.61 12.65
N ARG A 412 -3.02 -9.21 13.31
CA ARG A 412 -3.66 -10.46 12.86
C ARG A 412 -4.23 -10.35 11.45
N ALA A 413 -4.90 -9.25 11.14
CA ALA A 413 -5.51 -9.03 9.82
C ALA A 413 -4.48 -8.86 8.70
N VAL A 414 -3.28 -8.37 9.02
CA VAL A 414 -2.17 -8.28 8.05
C VAL A 414 -1.55 -9.65 7.81
N LEU A 415 -1.33 -10.42 8.88
CA LEU A 415 -0.72 -11.75 8.80
C LEU A 415 -1.61 -12.78 8.09
N ASP A 416 -2.93 -12.55 8.03
CA ASP A 416 -3.90 -13.34 7.26
C ASP A 416 -3.91 -13.01 5.75
N LEU A 417 -3.16 -12.00 5.28
CA LEU A 417 -3.07 -11.69 3.85
C LEU A 417 -2.28 -12.75 3.08
N HIS A 418 -2.53 -12.81 1.76
CA HIS A 418 -1.91 -13.81 0.92
C HIS A 418 -0.38 -13.66 0.88
N HIS A 419 0.36 -14.65 1.36
CA HIS A 419 1.83 -14.62 1.41
C HIS A 419 2.47 -15.76 0.58
N GLY A 420 1.72 -16.28 -0.41
CA GLY A 420 2.15 -17.38 -1.26
C GLY A 420 2.45 -18.65 -0.46
N ASN A 421 3.57 -19.32 -0.79
CA ASN A 421 3.99 -20.55 -0.13
C ASN A 421 4.86 -20.32 1.11
N TYR A 422 5.09 -19.06 1.51
CA TYR A 422 5.89 -18.74 2.69
C TYR A 422 5.24 -19.34 3.95
N GLN A 423 6.03 -19.99 4.80
CA GLN A 423 5.55 -20.62 6.03
C GLN A 423 5.80 -19.69 7.22
N PRO A 424 4.75 -19.10 7.82
CA PRO A 424 4.91 -18.24 8.98
C PRO A 424 5.29 -19.06 10.23
N VAL A 425 6.00 -18.42 11.15
CA VAL A 425 6.19 -18.98 12.50
C VAL A 425 4.87 -18.98 13.27
N THR A 426 4.67 -19.96 14.15
CA THR A 426 3.41 -20.12 14.91
C THR A 426 3.41 -19.37 16.24
N VAL A 427 4.58 -18.91 16.71
CA VAL A 427 4.73 -18.20 17.98
C VAL A 427 4.46 -16.72 17.77
N SER A 428 3.50 -16.17 18.51
CA SER A 428 3.08 -14.76 18.40
C SER A 428 3.85 -13.79 19.30
N GLU A 429 4.40 -14.28 20.41
CA GLU A 429 5.11 -13.48 21.41
C GLU A 429 6.30 -14.26 21.97
N CYS A 430 7.41 -13.56 22.20
CA CYS A 430 8.61 -14.10 22.84
C CYS A 430 9.29 -12.98 23.65
N ASP A 431 9.76 -13.29 24.87
CA ASP A 431 10.45 -12.34 25.75
C ASP A 431 9.66 -11.03 26.02
N GLY A 432 8.31 -11.13 26.09
CA GLY A 432 7.43 -9.98 26.33
C GLY A 432 7.28 -9.04 25.13
N ALA A 433 7.64 -9.49 23.92
CA ALA A 433 7.53 -8.72 22.69
C ALA A 433 6.88 -9.54 21.56
N PRO A 434 6.09 -8.90 20.66
CA PRO A 434 5.53 -9.57 19.51
C PRO A 434 6.60 -10.13 18.58
N VAL A 435 6.39 -11.35 18.10
CA VAL A 435 7.24 -11.96 17.06
C VAL A 435 6.74 -11.48 15.70
N VAL A 436 7.54 -10.66 15.02
CA VAL A 436 7.23 -10.13 13.69
C VAL A 436 8.28 -10.60 12.69
N ASP A 437 7.85 -11.42 11.74
CA ASP A 437 8.70 -11.95 10.67
C ASP A 437 8.82 -10.93 9.52
N ALA A 438 10.04 -10.39 9.32
CA ALA A 438 10.33 -9.40 8.29
C ALA A 438 10.15 -9.94 6.87
N PHE A 439 10.43 -11.23 6.65
CA PHE A 439 10.32 -11.85 5.33
C PHE A 439 8.88 -12.21 5.01
N LEU A 440 8.10 -12.65 6.00
CA LEU A 440 6.65 -12.80 5.85
C LEU A 440 6.00 -11.46 5.48
N VAL A 441 6.33 -10.39 6.21
CA VAL A 441 5.77 -9.06 5.94
C VAL A 441 6.16 -8.57 4.55
N GLU A 442 7.39 -8.81 4.11
CA GLU A 442 7.75 -8.48 2.73
C GLU A 442 6.96 -9.28 1.71
N ARG A 443 6.78 -10.59 1.91
CA ARG A 443 5.97 -11.43 1.00
C ARG A 443 4.54 -10.92 0.92
N ILE A 444 3.96 -10.53 2.05
CA ILE A 444 2.64 -9.90 2.11
C ILE A 444 2.63 -8.60 1.29
N ILE A 445 3.62 -7.72 1.46
CA ILE A 445 3.71 -6.47 0.68
C ILE A 445 3.83 -6.76 -0.81
N ALA A 446 4.69 -7.69 -1.21
CA ALA A 446 4.94 -8.02 -2.61
C ALA A 446 3.68 -8.51 -3.34
N LEU A 447 2.79 -9.20 -2.63
CA LEU A 447 1.59 -9.82 -3.21
C LEU A 447 0.32 -8.99 -3.04
N ASN A 448 0.26 -8.11 -2.03
CA ASN A 448 -0.97 -7.41 -1.63
C ASN A 448 -0.87 -5.88 -1.71
N SER A 449 0.32 -5.29 -1.86
CA SER A 449 0.44 -3.82 -1.92
C SER A 449 -0.06 -3.24 -3.24
N PHE A 450 -0.50 -1.99 -3.19
CA PHE A 450 -0.96 -1.21 -4.34
C PHE A 450 -0.03 -0.03 -4.57
N ALA A 451 0.43 0.13 -5.81
CA ALA A 451 0.99 1.40 -6.24
C ALA A 451 -0.18 2.35 -6.53
N THR A 452 -0.07 3.60 -6.12
CA THR A 452 -1.20 4.53 -6.16
C THR A 452 -0.79 5.91 -6.65
N PRO A 453 -1.62 6.57 -7.46
CA PRO A 453 -1.47 8.00 -7.67
C PRO A 453 -1.82 8.75 -6.39
N ARG A 454 -1.52 10.05 -6.37
CA ARG A 454 -2.03 10.97 -5.36
C ARG A 454 -3.56 10.98 -5.35
N THR A 455 -4.16 11.15 -6.53
CA THR A 455 -5.59 10.95 -6.74
C THR A 455 -5.84 10.30 -8.11
N SER A 456 -6.89 9.49 -8.23
CA SER A 456 -7.31 8.94 -9.53
C SER A 456 -7.88 10.01 -10.47
N ARG A 457 -8.36 11.14 -9.93
CA ARG A 457 -8.74 12.31 -10.72
C ARG A 457 -7.54 12.87 -11.48
N ASP A 458 -6.41 13.10 -10.80
CA ASP A 458 -5.21 13.63 -11.45
C ASP A 458 -4.71 12.68 -12.56
N SER A 459 -4.72 11.37 -12.28
CA SER A 459 -4.36 10.35 -13.29
C SER A 459 -5.32 10.35 -14.49
N PHE A 460 -6.61 10.55 -14.23
CA PHE A 460 -7.61 10.65 -15.28
C PHE A 460 -7.43 11.92 -16.14
N GLU A 461 -7.16 13.07 -15.51
CA GLU A 461 -6.84 14.34 -16.19
C GLU A 461 -5.58 14.22 -17.07
N MET A 462 -4.51 13.59 -16.56
CA MET A 462 -3.30 13.33 -17.35
C MET A 462 -3.58 12.42 -18.54
N SER A 463 -4.40 11.39 -18.36
CA SER A 463 -4.83 10.51 -19.45
C SER A 463 -5.63 11.26 -20.52
N ILE A 464 -6.47 12.23 -20.14
CA ILE A 464 -7.21 13.09 -21.08
C ILE A 464 -6.25 13.98 -21.87
N ALA A 465 -5.23 14.54 -21.20
CA ALA A 465 -4.26 15.41 -21.83
C ALA A 465 -3.33 14.69 -22.83
N GLY A 466 -3.47 13.37 -23.01
CA GLY A 466 -2.61 12.57 -23.88
C GLY A 466 -1.16 12.50 -23.38
N ILE A 467 -0.94 12.80 -22.11
CA ILE A 467 0.39 12.74 -21.48
C ILE A 467 0.61 11.27 -21.10
N SER A 468 1.35 10.55 -21.94
CA SER A 468 1.78 9.18 -21.65
C SER A 468 2.88 9.21 -20.59
N GLY A 469 2.49 9.22 -19.31
CA GLY A 469 3.38 8.86 -18.21
C GLY A 469 3.44 7.34 -18.03
N GLU A 470 4.55 6.82 -17.48
CA GLU A 470 4.57 5.47 -16.94
C GLU A 470 3.41 5.32 -15.93
N THR A 471 2.63 4.24 -16.04
CA THR A 471 1.50 3.92 -15.14
C THR A 471 1.96 3.50 -13.74
N THR A 472 3.27 3.52 -13.49
CA THR A 472 3.88 3.05 -12.25
C THR A 472 4.10 4.21 -11.29
N PHE A 473 3.52 4.09 -10.10
CA PHE A 473 3.66 5.11 -9.06
C PHE A 473 4.73 4.71 -8.05
N GLY A 474 5.56 5.67 -7.64
CA GLY A 474 6.49 5.48 -6.53
C GLY A 474 5.77 5.35 -5.19
N THR A 475 4.60 5.99 -5.04
CA THR A 475 3.76 5.88 -3.84
C THR A 475 3.06 4.52 -3.79
N CYS A 476 3.00 3.90 -2.61
CA CYS A 476 2.33 2.62 -2.42
C CYS A 476 1.72 2.46 -1.01
N GLY A 477 0.81 1.50 -0.86
CA GLY A 477 0.20 1.17 0.43
C GLY A 477 -0.45 -0.21 0.44
N ILE A 478 -1.01 -0.59 1.58
CA ILE A 478 -1.75 -1.84 1.76
C ILE A 478 -3.13 -1.57 2.36
N TRP A 479 -4.15 -2.18 1.76
CA TRP A 479 -5.57 -2.07 2.12
C TRP A 479 -6.06 -3.50 2.34
N LEU A 480 -6.45 -3.84 3.57
CA LEU A 480 -6.57 -5.23 4.02
C LEU A 480 -7.72 -5.95 3.32
N LEU A 481 -8.90 -5.33 3.26
CA LEU A 481 -10.06 -5.92 2.59
C LEU A 481 -9.87 -5.90 1.08
N ALA A 482 -9.43 -4.77 0.52
CA ALA A 482 -9.21 -4.67 -0.91
C ALA A 482 -8.16 -5.66 -1.44
N SER A 483 -7.19 -6.05 -0.62
CA SER A 483 -6.19 -7.07 -0.97
C SER A 483 -6.80 -8.46 -1.18
N LYS A 484 -8.01 -8.72 -0.67
CA LYS A 484 -8.74 -9.98 -0.85
C LYS A 484 -9.49 -10.07 -2.20
N LEU A 485 -9.50 -9.01 -3.02
CA LEU A 485 -10.10 -9.05 -4.35
C LEU A 485 -9.24 -9.83 -5.33
N ASN A 486 -9.85 -10.77 -6.04
CA ASN A 486 -9.16 -11.61 -7.03
C ASN A 486 -9.01 -10.92 -8.38
N HIS A 487 -8.12 -11.46 -9.21
CA HIS A 487 -7.93 -10.99 -10.57
C HIS A 487 -8.96 -11.55 -11.54
N SER A 488 -9.43 -10.70 -12.44
CA SER A 488 -9.93 -11.08 -13.76
C SER A 488 -9.52 -10.01 -14.76
N CYS A 489 -9.14 -10.38 -15.99
CA CYS A 489 -8.93 -9.39 -17.05
C CYS A 489 -10.26 -8.74 -17.49
N VAL A 490 -11.38 -9.43 -17.23
CA VAL A 490 -12.75 -8.92 -17.43
C VAL A 490 -13.27 -8.52 -16.05
N ASP A 491 -13.01 -7.29 -15.61
CA ASP A 491 -13.34 -6.85 -14.26
C ASP A 491 -14.86 -6.63 -14.05
N ASN A 492 -15.28 -6.66 -12.78
CA ASN A 492 -16.65 -6.32 -12.37
C ASN A 492 -16.71 -5.23 -11.28
N CYS A 493 -15.55 -4.82 -10.79
CA CYS A 493 -15.39 -3.64 -9.96
C CYS A 493 -14.11 -2.89 -10.36
N ARG A 494 -14.09 -1.59 -10.09
CA ARG A 494 -12.97 -0.69 -10.39
C ARG A 494 -12.48 -0.03 -9.11
N ARG A 495 -11.16 -0.01 -8.91
CA ARG A 495 -10.52 0.74 -7.82
C ARG A 495 -10.14 2.14 -8.26
N SER A 496 -10.18 3.08 -7.33
CA SER A 496 -9.66 4.44 -7.45
C SER A 496 -9.12 4.92 -6.10
N PHE A 497 -8.46 6.08 -6.09
CA PHE A 497 -7.72 6.59 -4.93
C PHE A 497 -7.95 8.08 -4.72
N ILE A 498 -8.04 8.48 -3.45
CA ILE A 498 -7.88 9.86 -2.99
C ILE A 498 -6.97 9.80 -1.76
N GLY A 499 -5.70 10.17 -1.92
CA GLY A 499 -4.71 9.99 -0.86
C GLY A 499 -4.56 8.53 -0.44
N ASP A 500 -4.60 8.29 0.88
CA ASP A 500 -4.54 6.94 1.46
C ASP A 500 -5.91 6.21 1.53
N MET A 501 -6.94 6.74 0.88
CA MET A 501 -8.23 6.05 0.71
C MET A 501 -8.30 5.35 -0.64
N GLN A 502 -8.74 4.09 -0.63
CA GLN A 502 -9.08 3.35 -1.84
C GLN A 502 -10.60 3.20 -1.92
N ILE A 503 -11.17 3.58 -3.06
CA ILE A 503 -12.60 3.51 -3.34
C ILE A 503 -12.81 2.44 -4.41
N ILE A 504 -13.75 1.53 -4.20
CA ILE A 504 -14.09 0.46 -5.14
C ILE A 504 -15.55 0.56 -5.51
N ARG A 505 -15.83 0.63 -6.81
CA ARG A 505 -17.19 0.72 -7.36
C ARG A 505 -17.49 -0.44 -8.28
N ALA A 506 -18.75 -0.87 -8.32
CA ALA A 506 -19.23 -1.84 -9.29
C ALA A 506 -19.13 -1.25 -10.71
N THR A 507 -18.62 -2.02 -11.68
CA THR A 507 -18.55 -1.57 -13.09
C THR A 507 -19.81 -1.93 -13.88
N LYS A 508 -20.66 -2.80 -13.33
CA LYS A 508 -21.90 -3.29 -13.92
C LYS A 508 -22.87 -3.67 -12.80
N ASP A 509 -24.12 -3.97 -13.15
CA ASP A 509 -25.08 -4.49 -12.18
C ASP A 509 -24.65 -5.91 -11.77
N LEU A 510 -24.60 -6.16 -10.46
CA LEU A 510 -24.16 -7.44 -9.90
C LEU A 510 -25.24 -8.01 -8.97
N PRO A 511 -25.62 -9.28 -9.14
CA PRO A 511 -26.44 -9.98 -8.17
C PRO A 511 -25.78 -10.05 -6.79
N ALA A 512 -26.56 -10.39 -5.77
CA ALA A 512 -26.01 -10.82 -4.48
C ALA A 512 -25.13 -12.06 -4.65
N ASN A 513 -24.16 -12.23 -3.75
CA ASN A 513 -23.22 -13.36 -3.73
C ASN A 513 -22.32 -13.46 -4.98
N THR A 514 -22.08 -12.34 -5.66
CA THR A 514 -21.16 -12.29 -6.80
C THR A 514 -19.74 -12.06 -6.30
N GLU A 515 -18.78 -12.89 -6.73
CA GLU A 515 -17.36 -12.64 -6.46
C GLU A 515 -16.91 -11.37 -7.18
N LEU A 516 -16.25 -10.48 -6.45
CA LEU A 516 -15.71 -9.25 -6.97
C LEU A 516 -14.28 -9.48 -7.45
N HIS A 517 -13.95 -8.87 -8.59
CA HIS A 517 -12.64 -8.97 -9.20
C HIS A 517 -12.27 -7.70 -9.98
N PHE A 518 -11.00 -7.32 -9.91
CA PHE A 518 -10.43 -6.22 -10.69
C PHE A 518 -9.13 -6.63 -11.41
N VAL A 519 -8.64 -5.77 -12.30
CA VAL A 519 -7.38 -6.01 -13.00
C VAL A 519 -6.15 -5.75 -12.10
N TYR A 520 -5.30 -6.76 -11.92
CA TYR A 520 -4.07 -6.68 -11.11
C TYR A 520 -2.99 -5.89 -11.83
N ARG A 521 -2.96 -6.03 -13.15
CA ARG A 521 -2.17 -5.23 -14.07
C ARG A 521 -3.05 -4.68 -15.18
N SER A 522 -2.70 -3.51 -15.70
CA SER A 522 -3.35 -2.99 -16.92
C SER A 522 -3.08 -3.94 -18.10
N PRO A 523 -4.09 -4.29 -18.92
CA PRO A 523 -3.90 -5.02 -20.16
C PRO A 523 -3.10 -4.17 -21.16
N GLU A 524 -2.11 -4.77 -21.82
CA GLU A 524 -1.43 -4.13 -22.95
C GLU A 524 -2.10 -4.53 -24.27
N PRO A 525 -2.06 -3.68 -25.30
CA PRO A 525 -2.59 -4.05 -26.61
C PRO A 525 -1.82 -5.23 -27.22
N MET A 526 -2.54 -6.14 -27.88
CA MET A 526 -1.97 -7.23 -28.68
C MET A 526 -1.13 -8.27 -27.91
N GLU A 527 -1.45 -8.46 -26.63
CA GLU A 527 -0.87 -9.50 -25.78
C GLU A 527 -1.37 -10.90 -26.15
N SER A 528 -0.44 -11.86 -26.18
CA SER A 528 -0.75 -13.28 -26.23
C SER A 528 -1.25 -13.80 -24.88
N TYR A 529 -1.77 -15.03 -24.86
CA TYR A 529 -2.10 -15.70 -23.59
C TYR A 529 -0.87 -15.84 -22.69
N GLN A 530 0.28 -16.21 -23.26
CA GLN A 530 1.53 -16.39 -22.54
C GLN A 530 2.03 -15.09 -21.92
N ASP A 531 1.92 -13.96 -22.62
CA ASP A 531 2.32 -12.64 -22.10
C ASP A 531 1.53 -12.29 -20.83
N VAL A 532 0.22 -12.53 -20.86
CA VAL A 532 -0.67 -12.29 -19.72
C VAL A 532 -0.34 -13.21 -18.54
N GLN A 533 -0.18 -14.51 -18.78
CA GLN A 533 0.15 -15.47 -17.71
C GLN A 533 1.52 -15.17 -17.10
N LYS A 534 2.51 -14.78 -17.92
CA LYS A 534 3.83 -14.36 -17.45
C LYS A 534 3.70 -13.15 -16.52
N GLY A 535 2.93 -12.13 -16.92
CA GLY A 535 2.68 -10.94 -16.10
C GLY A 535 1.95 -11.20 -14.78
N LEU A 536 1.20 -12.30 -14.67
CA LEU A 536 0.45 -12.70 -13.46
C LEU A 536 1.16 -13.78 -12.62
N SER A 537 2.28 -14.32 -13.10
CA SER A 537 2.95 -15.47 -12.50
C SER A 537 3.34 -15.29 -11.02
N ASN A 538 3.61 -14.05 -10.61
CA ASN A 538 3.98 -13.70 -9.24
C ASN A 538 2.90 -14.04 -8.18
N TRP A 539 1.63 -14.10 -8.58
CA TRP A 539 0.52 -14.40 -7.68
C TRP A 539 0.17 -15.90 -7.62
N GLY A 540 0.89 -16.75 -8.35
CA GLY A 540 0.74 -18.20 -8.24
C GLY A 540 -0.60 -18.75 -8.79
N PHE A 541 -1.27 -18.02 -9.69
CA PHE A 541 -2.50 -18.48 -10.35
C PHE A 541 -2.43 -18.31 -11.87
N MET A 542 -3.34 -18.97 -12.59
CA MET A 542 -3.56 -18.77 -14.04
C MET A 542 -4.92 -18.11 -14.27
N CYS A 543 -4.96 -17.06 -15.09
CA CYS A 543 -6.23 -16.43 -15.46
C CYS A 543 -6.93 -17.19 -16.58
N SER A 544 -8.20 -17.51 -16.36
CA SER A 544 -9.07 -18.24 -17.28
C SER A 544 -10.35 -17.47 -17.62
N CYS A 545 -10.34 -16.14 -17.50
CA CYS A 545 -11.48 -15.31 -17.94
C CYS A 545 -11.68 -15.37 -19.46
N GLU A 546 -12.82 -14.89 -19.94
CA GLU A 546 -13.24 -14.92 -21.34
C GLU A 546 -12.20 -14.29 -22.27
N LEU A 547 -11.58 -13.18 -21.86
CA LEU A 547 -10.50 -12.54 -22.62
C LEU A 547 -9.24 -13.42 -22.70
N CYS A 548 -8.89 -14.12 -21.62
CA CYS A 548 -7.76 -15.05 -21.62
C CYS A 548 -8.05 -16.30 -22.47
N LEU A 549 -9.29 -16.78 -22.47
CA LEU A 549 -9.70 -17.91 -23.31
C LEU A 549 -9.69 -17.53 -24.80
N GLU A 550 -10.12 -16.33 -25.17
CA GLU A 550 -10.01 -15.80 -26.53
C GLU A 550 -8.54 -15.70 -26.98
N ARG A 551 -7.67 -15.15 -26.13
CA ARG A 551 -6.23 -15.08 -26.39
C ARG A 551 -5.61 -16.48 -26.56
N LYS A 552 -6.04 -17.45 -25.75
CA LYS A 552 -5.57 -18.84 -25.84
C LYS A 552 -6.05 -19.54 -27.11
N ALA A 553 -7.23 -19.19 -27.61
CA ALA A 553 -7.77 -19.70 -28.87
C ALA A 553 -7.16 -19.02 -30.11
N THR A 554 -6.56 -17.85 -29.95
CA THR A 554 -5.92 -17.07 -31.01
C THR A 554 -4.50 -17.59 -31.28
N CYS A 555 -4.25 -18.07 -32.51
CA CYS A 555 -2.90 -18.48 -32.91
C CYS A 555 -2.01 -17.29 -33.32
N ASP A 556 -0.69 -17.51 -33.31
CA ASP A 556 0.32 -16.46 -33.56
C ASP A 556 0.14 -15.76 -34.91
N THR A 557 -0.29 -16.47 -35.95
CA THR A 557 -0.53 -15.88 -37.27
C THR A 557 -1.70 -14.89 -37.27
N VAL A 558 -2.76 -15.19 -36.53
CA VAL A 558 -3.91 -14.29 -36.36
C VAL A 558 -3.52 -13.10 -35.50
N LEU A 559 -2.78 -13.33 -34.41
CA LEU A 559 -2.30 -12.25 -33.53
C LEU A 559 -1.36 -11.29 -34.29
N GLN A 560 -0.45 -11.81 -35.10
CA GLN A 560 0.44 -11.01 -35.92
C GLN A 560 -0.35 -10.17 -36.94
N LYS A 561 -1.36 -10.75 -37.58
CA LYS A 561 -2.28 -10.00 -38.46
C LYS A 561 -3.02 -8.89 -37.72
N ARG A 562 -3.45 -9.12 -36.47
CA ARG A 562 -4.06 -8.07 -35.63
C ARG A 562 -3.06 -6.94 -35.37
N ARG A 563 -1.79 -7.24 -35.04
CA ARG A 563 -0.74 -6.25 -34.81
C ARG A 563 -0.49 -5.36 -36.03
N GLU A 564 -0.44 -5.94 -37.23
CA GLU A 564 -0.26 -5.17 -38.48
C GLU A 564 -1.43 -4.20 -38.71
N ILE A 565 -2.67 -4.68 -38.55
CA ILE A 565 -3.86 -3.84 -38.72
C ILE A 565 -3.94 -2.74 -37.64
N ASP A 566 -3.57 -3.06 -36.40
CA ASP A 566 -3.50 -2.10 -35.28
C ASP A 566 -2.49 -0.98 -35.56
N GLN A 567 -1.28 -1.32 -36.04
CA GLN A 567 -0.28 -0.32 -36.40
C GLN A 567 -0.75 0.58 -37.55
N ASP A 568 -1.42 0.01 -38.56
CA ASP A 568 -2.02 0.78 -39.66
C ASP A 568 -3.11 1.72 -39.17
N LEU A 569 -4.00 1.26 -38.29
CA LEU A 569 -5.06 2.06 -37.69
C LEU A 569 -4.49 3.17 -36.81
N LYS A 570 -3.51 2.87 -35.95
CA LYS A 570 -2.83 3.88 -35.10
C LYS A 570 -2.22 4.99 -35.94
N ARG A 571 -1.43 4.65 -36.97
CA ARG A 571 -0.82 5.63 -37.89
C ARG A 571 -1.87 6.46 -38.63
N LEU A 572 -2.99 5.83 -39.00
CA LEU A 572 -4.06 6.50 -39.72
C LEU A 572 -4.83 7.49 -38.83
N LEU A 573 -5.20 7.06 -37.62
CA LEU A 573 -6.02 7.82 -36.67
C LEU A 573 -5.22 8.84 -35.86
N SER A 574 -3.88 8.72 -35.77
CA SER A 574 -3.02 9.73 -35.14
C SER A 574 -2.83 10.99 -36.00
N ASN A 575 -3.32 11.00 -37.24
CA ASN A 575 -3.20 12.15 -38.13
C ASN A 575 -4.17 13.28 -37.74
N ARG A 576 -3.64 14.45 -37.38
CA ARG A 576 -4.43 15.64 -37.02
C ARG A 576 -5.34 16.15 -38.15
N ARG A 577 -5.06 15.80 -39.41
CA ARG A 577 -5.91 16.11 -40.57
C ARG A 577 -6.53 14.84 -41.13
N PHE A 578 -7.09 14.01 -40.25
CA PHE A 578 -7.73 12.77 -40.66
C PHE A 578 -8.89 13.04 -41.63
N SER A 579 -8.88 12.34 -42.77
CA SER A 579 -9.93 12.41 -43.79
C SER A 579 -10.26 11.06 -44.43
N GLN A 580 -9.50 10.02 -44.09
CA GLN A 580 -9.54 8.69 -44.73
C GLN A 580 -10.53 7.74 -44.03
N VAL A 581 -11.79 8.18 -43.85
CA VAL A 581 -12.85 7.42 -43.15
C VAL A 581 -13.06 6.03 -43.76
N THR A 582 -13.17 5.92 -45.08
CA THR A 582 -13.42 4.64 -45.77
C THR A 582 -12.30 3.63 -45.50
N LYS A 583 -11.04 4.07 -45.55
CA LYS A 583 -9.88 3.21 -45.29
C LYS A 583 -9.88 2.72 -43.83
N ALA A 584 -10.17 3.61 -42.87
CA ALA A 584 -10.27 3.24 -41.47
C ALA A 584 -11.36 2.18 -41.23
N ARG A 585 -12.56 2.36 -41.83
CA ARG A 585 -13.66 1.37 -41.74
C ARG A 585 -13.31 0.03 -42.36
N GLN A 586 -12.60 0.02 -43.49
CA GLN A 586 -12.12 -1.22 -44.12
C GLN A 586 -11.12 -1.96 -43.23
N LEU A 587 -10.17 -1.25 -42.61
CA LEU A 587 -9.22 -1.84 -41.67
C LEU A 587 -9.93 -2.37 -40.41
N LEU A 588 -10.88 -1.61 -39.85
CA LEU A 588 -11.70 -2.06 -38.72
C LEU A 588 -12.51 -3.33 -39.04
N SER A 589 -13.08 -3.42 -40.23
CA SER A 589 -13.79 -4.63 -40.67
C SER A 589 -12.85 -5.84 -40.81
N LYS A 590 -11.64 -5.62 -41.37
CA LYS A 590 -10.61 -6.66 -41.42
C LYS A 590 -10.16 -7.10 -40.02
N LEU A 591 -10.04 -6.16 -39.07
CA LEU A 591 -9.71 -6.45 -37.68
C LEU A 591 -10.82 -7.27 -37.02
N GLU A 592 -12.07 -6.89 -37.17
CA GLU A 592 -13.23 -7.61 -36.63
C GLU A 592 -13.31 -9.06 -37.14
N GLN A 593 -13.00 -9.30 -38.40
CA GLN A 593 -12.95 -10.65 -38.99
C GLN A 593 -11.89 -11.56 -38.36
N THR A 594 -10.92 -11.00 -37.62
CA THR A 594 -9.94 -11.81 -36.88
C THR A 594 -10.50 -12.38 -35.56
N TYR A 595 -11.66 -11.91 -35.09
CA TYR A 595 -12.28 -12.30 -33.81
C TYR A 595 -13.34 -13.40 -33.95
N VAL A 596 -13.30 -14.19 -35.02
CA VAL A 596 -14.34 -15.18 -35.31
C VAL A 596 -13.88 -16.55 -34.80
N GLY A 597 -14.10 -16.85 -33.52
CA GLY A 597 -13.75 -18.16 -32.97
C GLY A 597 -14.03 -18.33 -31.47
N LYS A 598 -14.79 -19.39 -31.15
CA LYS A 598 -14.98 -20.08 -29.86
C LYS A 598 -15.49 -19.29 -28.64
N GLU A 599 -15.14 -18.00 -28.47
CA GLU A 599 -15.51 -17.16 -27.33
C GLU A 599 -16.24 -15.89 -27.82
N PRO A 600 -17.52 -15.98 -28.23
CA PRO A 600 -18.24 -14.86 -28.86
C PRO A 600 -18.45 -13.66 -27.91
N ASP A 601 -18.51 -13.92 -26.60
CA ASP A 601 -18.75 -12.92 -25.56
C ASP A 601 -17.47 -12.24 -25.06
N ALA A 602 -16.29 -12.65 -25.55
CA ALA A 602 -15.02 -12.06 -25.15
C ALA A 602 -14.91 -10.60 -25.61
N PRO A 603 -14.52 -9.68 -24.71
CA PRO A 603 -14.28 -8.28 -25.07
C PRO A 603 -13.13 -8.12 -26.07
N LYS A 604 -13.31 -7.24 -27.04
CA LYS A 604 -12.40 -6.97 -28.17
C LYS A 604 -11.76 -5.60 -27.96
N LEU A 605 -10.80 -5.53 -27.03
CA LEU A 605 -10.23 -4.28 -26.52
C LEU A 605 -9.69 -3.36 -27.62
N GLU A 606 -8.91 -3.90 -28.55
CA GLU A 606 -8.27 -3.13 -29.62
C GLU A 606 -9.29 -2.67 -30.66
N LEU A 607 -10.29 -3.51 -30.95
CA LEU A 607 -11.39 -3.13 -31.84
C LEU A 607 -12.21 -1.99 -31.23
N SER A 608 -12.47 -2.03 -29.92
CA SER A 608 -13.14 -0.97 -29.19
C SER A 608 -12.36 0.35 -29.27
N GLN A 609 -11.07 0.32 -28.95
CA GLN A 609 -10.20 1.50 -28.97
C GLN A 609 -10.23 2.22 -30.32
N HIS A 610 -10.06 1.49 -31.43
CA HIS A 610 -10.03 2.08 -32.77
C HIS A 610 -11.41 2.56 -33.25
N ARG A 611 -12.48 1.86 -32.87
CA ARG A 611 -13.85 2.28 -33.17
C ARG A 611 -14.21 3.59 -32.47
N ILE A 612 -13.92 3.69 -31.18
CA ILE A 612 -14.13 4.93 -30.42
C ILE A 612 -13.25 6.05 -30.99
N GLY A 613 -11.97 5.78 -31.29
CA GLY A 613 -11.07 6.75 -31.91
C GLY A 613 -11.57 7.29 -33.25
N LEU A 614 -12.04 6.43 -34.15
CA LEU A 614 -12.67 6.86 -35.40
C LEU A 614 -13.96 7.65 -35.15
N GLY A 615 -14.74 7.25 -34.15
CA GLY A 615 -15.93 7.98 -33.70
C GLY A 615 -15.63 9.43 -33.33
N CYS A 616 -14.56 9.66 -32.56
CA CYS A 616 -14.11 11.00 -32.18
C CYS A 616 -13.82 11.88 -33.42
N HIS A 617 -13.03 11.37 -34.36
CA HIS A 617 -12.76 12.07 -35.62
C HIS A 617 -14.04 12.40 -36.40
N LEU A 618 -15.02 11.50 -36.40
CA LEU A 618 -16.30 11.73 -37.09
C LEU A 618 -17.16 12.80 -36.41
N VAL A 619 -17.06 12.98 -35.08
CA VAL A 619 -17.68 14.11 -34.37
C VAL A 619 -17.04 15.41 -34.85
N GLU A 620 -15.72 15.51 -34.89
CA GLU A 620 -14.99 16.69 -35.37
C GLU A 620 -15.30 17.02 -36.83
N MET A 621 -15.46 15.99 -37.67
CA MET A 621 -15.87 16.11 -39.07
C MET A 621 -17.37 16.43 -39.26
N LYS A 622 -18.13 16.64 -38.18
CA LYS A 622 -19.58 16.91 -38.19
C LYS A 622 -20.39 15.82 -38.90
N GLN A 623 -20.02 14.55 -38.69
CA GLN A 623 -20.73 13.37 -39.19
C GLN A 623 -21.37 12.56 -38.04
N PRO A 624 -22.34 13.14 -37.31
CA PRO A 624 -22.82 12.62 -36.03
C PRO A 624 -23.44 11.22 -36.11
N LYS A 625 -24.16 10.90 -37.19
CA LYS A 625 -24.77 9.56 -37.38
C LYS A 625 -23.72 8.45 -37.47
N LEU A 626 -22.66 8.68 -38.24
CA LEU A 626 -21.56 7.73 -38.38
C LEU A 626 -20.71 7.68 -37.09
N ALA A 627 -20.53 8.83 -36.43
CA ALA A 627 -19.85 8.90 -35.14
C ALA A 627 -20.55 8.02 -34.09
N ILE A 628 -21.88 8.16 -33.94
CA ILE A 628 -22.69 7.34 -33.03
C ILE A 628 -22.56 5.86 -33.37
N GLU A 629 -22.68 5.48 -34.65
CA GLU A 629 -22.51 4.08 -35.08
C GLU A 629 -21.15 3.52 -34.64
N MET A 630 -20.06 4.25 -34.87
CA MET A 630 -18.71 3.78 -34.53
C MET A 630 -18.50 3.72 -33.02
N ILE A 631 -18.94 4.73 -32.25
CA ILE A 631 -18.77 4.75 -30.80
C ILE A 631 -19.58 3.62 -30.15
N VAL A 632 -20.83 3.42 -30.55
CA VAL A 632 -21.69 2.35 -30.03
C VAL A 632 -21.09 0.98 -30.33
N LYS A 633 -20.65 0.73 -31.57
CA LYS A 633 -19.94 -0.50 -31.93
C LYS A 633 -18.63 -0.70 -31.15
N GLY A 634 -17.99 0.39 -30.73
CA GLY A 634 -16.80 0.34 -29.87
C GLY A 634 -17.15 -0.04 -28.43
N LEU A 635 -18.25 0.48 -27.90
CA LEU A 635 -18.78 0.10 -26.58
C LEU A 635 -19.28 -1.35 -26.57
N GLU A 636 -19.98 -1.79 -27.61
CA GLU A 636 -20.40 -3.19 -27.78
C GLU A 636 -19.20 -4.15 -27.83
N ALA A 637 -18.09 -3.74 -28.44
CA ALA A 637 -16.85 -4.49 -28.43
C ALA A 637 -16.26 -4.65 -27.02
N LEU A 638 -16.63 -3.83 -26.04
CA LEU A 638 -16.26 -4.02 -24.62
C LEU A 638 -17.24 -4.93 -23.86
N GLY A 639 -18.28 -5.45 -24.52
CA GLY A 639 -19.33 -6.26 -23.93
C GLY A 639 -20.53 -5.44 -23.41
N CYS A 640 -20.62 -4.15 -23.73
CA CYS A 640 -21.83 -3.38 -23.44
C CYS A 640 -22.99 -3.84 -24.33
N VAL A 641 -24.21 -3.82 -23.81
CA VAL A 641 -25.44 -3.95 -24.62
C VAL A 641 -26.10 -2.59 -24.66
N ILE A 642 -26.11 -1.94 -25.82
CA ILE A 642 -26.57 -0.56 -25.98
C ILE A 642 -27.66 -0.48 -27.04
N ILE A 643 -28.77 0.16 -26.70
CA ILE A 643 -29.79 0.56 -27.66
C ILE A 643 -29.52 2.02 -28.02
N ALA A 644 -29.00 2.25 -29.23
CA ALA A 644 -28.75 3.59 -29.75
C ALA A 644 -29.43 3.75 -31.12
N CYS A 645 -30.56 4.45 -31.15
CA CYS A 645 -31.30 4.76 -32.36
C CYS A 645 -31.13 6.25 -32.68
N PRO A 646 -30.24 6.64 -33.59
CA PRO A 646 -30.17 8.02 -34.07
C PRO A 646 -31.44 8.36 -34.89
N PRO A 647 -31.82 9.64 -35.01
CA PRO A 647 -32.99 10.04 -35.79
C PRO A 647 -32.91 9.58 -37.25
N GLY A 648 -33.91 8.81 -37.69
CA GLY A 648 -34.09 8.27 -39.04
C GLY A 648 -35.22 8.96 -39.82
N LYS A 649 -35.49 8.47 -41.04
CA LYS A 649 -36.66 8.90 -41.86
C LYS A 649 -37.98 8.24 -41.42
N GLU A 650 -37.91 7.18 -40.63
CA GLU A 650 -39.07 6.45 -40.11
C GLU A 650 -39.34 6.80 -38.64
N PHE A 651 -40.60 6.68 -38.22
CA PHE A 651 -41.22 7.13 -36.95
C PHE A 651 -40.63 6.54 -35.64
N THR A 652 -39.38 6.09 -35.61
CA THR A 652 -38.70 5.65 -34.39
C THR A 652 -38.21 6.87 -33.59
N ARG A 653 -38.73 7.05 -32.39
CA ARG A 653 -38.22 8.05 -31.43
C ARG A 653 -36.73 7.76 -31.15
N PRO A 654 -35.85 8.77 -31.17
CA PRO A 654 -34.45 8.57 -30.86
C PRO A 654 -34.32 8.03 -29.43
N LYS A 655 -33.41 7.08 -29.25
CA LYS A 655 -33.21 6.37 -27.98
C LYS A 655 -31.74 6.11 -27.73
N LEU A 656 -31.30 6.29 -26.48
CA LEU A 656 -30.01 5.87 -25.97
C LEU A 656 -30.24 5.15 -24.64
N GLU A 657 -29.83 3.89 -24.54
CA GLU A 657 -29.98 3.10 -23.32
C GLU A 657 -28.87 2.05 -23.20
N VAL A 658 -28.11 2.07 -22.11
CA VAL A 658 -27.19 0.99 -21.74
C VAL A 658 -27.97 -0.05 -20.95
N LYS A 659 -28.21 -1.22 -21.56
CA LYS A 659 -28.87 -2.38 -20.94
C LYS A 659 -27.94 -3.23 -20.10
N LYS A 660 -26.66 -3.27 -20.48
CA LYS A 660 -25.60 -3.99 -19.78
C LYS A 660 -24.29 -3.25 -19.96
N TRP A 661 -23.55 -3.08 -18.89
CA TRP A 661 -22.19 -2.54 -18.91
C TRP A 661 -21.16 -3.64 -19.22
N GLY A 662 -20.19 -3.32 -20.06
CA GLY A 662 -19.05 -4.15 -20.40
C GLY A 662 -17.86 -3.95 -19.46
N ILE A 663 -16.65 -4.23 -19.95
CA ILE A 663 -15.41 -3.87 -19.25
C ILE A 663 -15.29 -2.35 -19.18
N THR A 664 -14.85 -1.84 -18.02
CA THR A 664 -14.55 -0.40 -17.88
C THR A 664 -13.11 -0.12 -18.28
N THR A 665 -12.93 0.79 -19.24
CA THR A 665 -11.63 1.33 -19.65
C THR A 665 -11.56 2.82 -19.34
N CYS A 666 -10.36 3.41 -19.33
CA CYS A 666 -10.20 4.85 -19.15
C CYS A 666 -10.90 5.67 -20.27
N HIS A 667 -11.19 5.04 -21.41
CA HIS A 667 -11.87 5.67 -22.56
C HIS A 667 -13.39 5.70 -22.44
N LEU A 668 -13.99 4.99 -21.46
CA LEU A 668 -15.45 4.88 -21.35
C LEU A 668 -16.13 6.24 -21.11
N PRO A 669 -15.66 7.10 -20.18
CA PRO A 669 -16.17 8.46 -20.06
C PRO A 669 -16.03 9.23 -21.38
N TRP A 670 -14.87 9.15 -22.03
CA TRP A 670 -14.65 9.83 -23.30
C TRP A 670 -15.65 9.42 -24.39
N ALA A 671 -15.97 8.14 -24.51
CA ALA A 671 -16.97 7.64 -25.45
C ALA A 671 -18.34 8.28 -25.22
N PHE A 672 -18.79 8.41 -23.98
CA PHE A 672 -20.07 9.06 -23.66
C PHE A 672 -20.05 10.58 -23.85
N LEU A 673 -18.91 11.25 -23.65
CA LEU A 673 -18.74 12.65 -24.02
C LEU A 673 -18.88 12.85 -25.53
N GLN A 674 -18.28 11.97 -26.33
CA GLN A 674 -18.39 12.03 -27.79
C GLN A 674 -19.81 11.73 -28.28
N LEU A 675 -20.52 10.80 -27.62
CA LEU A 675 -21.95 10.59 -27.88
C LEU A 675 -22.77 11.85 -27.54
N TYR A 676 -22.50 12.49 -26.41
CA TYR A 676 -23.15 13.76 -26.04
C TYR A 676 -22.98 14.81 -27.16
N GLN A 677 -21.74 15.03 -27.61
CA GLN A 677 -21.43 15.99 -28.68
C GLN A 677 -22.11 15.62 -30.01
N ALA A 678 -22.15 14.33 -30.36
CA ALA A 678 -22.83 13.89 -31.56
C ALA A 678 -24.35 14.13 -31.47
N TYR A 679 -24.97 13.80 -30.34
CA TYR A 679 -26.42 13.97 -30.13
C TYR A 679 -26.85 15.45 -30.05
N GLU A 680 -25.99 16.35 -29.58
CA GLU A 680 -26.27 17.80 -29.56
C GLU A 680 -26.69 18.32 -30.94
N SER A 681 -26.13 17.74 -32.01
CA SER A 681 -26.43 18.16 -33.38
C SER A 681 -27.66 17.48 -34.02
N ILE A 682 -28.14 16.33 -33.50
CA ILE A 682 -29.18 15.54 -34.18
C ILE A 682 -30.33 15.05 -33.31
N ALA A 683 -30.15 14.89 -31.99
CA ALA A 683 -31.19 14.53 -31.04
C ALA A 683 -30.88 15.14 -29.65
N PRO A 684 -31.02 16.46 -29.48
CA PRO A 684 -30.68 17.17 -28.23
C PRO A 684 -31.38 16.60 -26.98
N GLU A 685 -32.55 15.98 -27.15
CA GLU A 685 -33.30 15.31 -26.08
C GLU A 685 -32.54 14.14 -25.44
N LEU A 686 -31.56 13.54 -26.14
CA LEU A 686 -30.72 12.46 -25.62
C LEU A 686 -29.45 12.96 -24.90
N CYS A 687 -29.14 14.25 -24.97
CA CYS A 687 -27.94 14.82 -24.33
C CYS A 687 -27.95 14.62 -22.81
N GLN A 688 -29.11 14.74 -22.16
CA GLN A 688 -29.23 14.49 -20.71
C GLN A 688 -28.92 13.02 -20.36
N VAL A 689 -29.35 12.09 -21.21
CA VAL A 689 -29.09 10.65 -21.04
C VAL A 689 -27.61 10.34 -21.26
N ALA A 690 -27.01 10.86 -22.33
CA ALA A 690 -25.58 10.70 -22.61
C ALA A 690 -24.71 11.28 -21.47
N ARG A 691 -25.09 12.45 -20.95
CA ARG A 691 -24.46 13.05 -19.76
C ARG A 691 -24.55 12.15 -18.53
N GLY A 692 -25.72 11.55 -18.28
CA GLY A 692 -25.89 10.62 -17.15
C GLY A 692 -24.92 9.43 -17.24
N TYR A 693 -24.75 8.84 -18.43
CA TYR A 693 -23.78 7.76 -18.64
C TYR A 693 -22.32 8.21 -18.54
N LEU A 694 -22.03 9.44 -18.94
CA LEU A 694 -20.72 10.05 -18.73
C LEU A 694 -20.41 10.24 -17.24
N GLU A 695 -21.32 10.84 -16.48
CA GLU A 695 -21.15 11.03 -15.04
C GLU A 695 -21.02 9.68 -14.31
N MET A 696 -21.77 8.66 -14.75
CA MET A 696 -21.67 7.31 -14.21
C MET A 696 -20.30 6.66 -14.49
N SER A 697 -19.85 6.68 -15.74
CA SER A 697 -18.55 6.12 -16.11
C SER A 697 -17.38 6.90 -15.49
N TYR A 698 -17.50 8.22 -15.33
CA TYR A 698 -16.56 9.03 -14.57
C TYR A 698 -16.52 8.60 -13.09
N CYS A 699 -17.70 8.43 -12.48
CA CYS A 699 -17.82 7.97 -11.09
C CYS A 699 -17.11 6.64 -10.87
N ILE A 700 -17.26 5.68 -11.80
CA ILE A 700 -16.58 4.38 -11.76
C ILE A 700 -15.05 4.56 -11.91
N ALA A 701 -14.60 5.45 -12.81
CA ALA A 701 -13.18 5.65 -13.10
C ALA A 701 -12.42 6.39 -11.98
N VAL A 702 -13.03 7.43 -11.40
CA VAL A 702 -12.41 8.34 -10.43
C VAL A 702 -12.80 8.00 -8.99
N GLY A 703 -13.93 7.33 -8.79
CA GLY A 703 -14.45 6.94 -7.47
C GLY A 703 -15.52 7.88 -6.92
N GLU A 704 -15.80 9.00 -7.58
CA GLU A 704 -16.83 9.96 -7.20
C GLU A 704 -17.29 10.78 -8.40
N LYS A 705 -18.44 11.45 -8.27
CA LYS A 705 -19.09 12.20 -9.36
C LYS A 705 -19.08 13.71 -9.20
N GLU A 706 -18.76 14.22 -8.01
CA GLU A 706 -18.81 15.64 -7.66
C GLU A 706 -17.86 16.46 -8.54
N THR A 707 -16.68 15.91 -8.86
CA THR A 707 -15.67 16.64 -9.64
C THR A 707 -15.73 16.42 -11.15
N CYS A 708 -16.70 15.64 -11.63
CA CYS A 708 -16.87 15.34 -13.06
C CYS A 708 -16.96 16.61 -13.91
N ARG A 709 -17.68 17.63 -13.41
CA ARG A 709 -17.91 18.90 -14.12
C ARG A 709 -16.62 19.72 -14.30
N GLU A 710 -15.77 19.71 -13.29
CA GLU A 710 -14.51 20.44 -13.29
C GLU A 710 -13.47 19.74 -14.18
N THR A 711 -13.52 18.41 -14.22
CA THR A 711 -12.53 17.57 -14.90
C THR A 711 -12.76 17.47 -16.41
N VAL A 712 -14.03 17.55 -16.85
CA VAL A 712 -14.41 17.43 -18.27
C VAL A 712 -15.06 18.76 -18.73
N PRO A 713 -14.25 19.81 -18.96
CA PRO A 713 -14.77 21.13 -19.35
C PRO A 713 -15.34 21.06 -20.77
N GLY A 714 -16.65 21.25 -20.90
CA GLY A 714 -17.38 21.16 -22.19
C GLY A 714 -18.78 20.56 -22.08
N LEU A 715 -19.18 20.07 -20.90
CA LEU A 715 -20.51 19.52 -20.67
C LEU A 715 -21.55 20.55 -20.24
N PHE A 716 -21.15 21.55 -19.45
CA PHE A 716 -22.04 22.45 -18.71
C PHE A 716 -22.15 23.81 -19.35
#